data_AF-A0A128EZS5-F1
#
_entry.id   AF-A0A128EZS5-F1
#
_cell.length_a   1.000
_cell.length_b   1.000
_cell.length_c   1.000
_cell.angle_alpha   90.00
_cell.angle_beta   90.00
_cell.angle_gamma   90.00
#
_symmetry.space_group_name_H-M   'P 1'
#
loop_
_entity.id
_entity.type
_entity.pdbx_description
1 polymer ?
#
loop_
_entity_poly.entity_id
_entity_poly.type
_entity_poly.pdbx_seq_one_letter_code
_entity_poly.pdbx_strand_id
1 'polypeptide(L)'
;MQTRGSVMVSSMQDLNTNEEGDLSEVTKRVQGIGCSRKRKEDPKFVQGRGQYVDDVKLPGMVFVDMVRSPYAHARIVSINKEKALALPGVHAVLTAEDLKPLNLHWMPTLAADKQAVLADEKVHFQYQEVAAVIADDRYIAADAIELVEVEYEILPPLVDPYQSMVDGAPIVRDDLLDEHGEVEQSHPNKIFEWDVGDKEGTESVFEKAPVTVKETMYYPRVHPSPLETCGCVASFDPVKGNLTVYVTSQAPHVVRTVVSSLSGISESKVRVISPDIGGGFGNKVGIYPGYVVAIVASIVLGRPVKFVENRTEHLSTTAWARDYFMTGEIAADEQGRIQALRVNVLGDHGAFNSQAQPTKWPAGFMNICTGSYDIPVAYLNVVGVYTNKAPGGVAYRCSFRVTEAVYVIERMMDVLAHKLGVSLAEIRMRNFVKPEQFPYDTALGWQLDSGNYHFALQKVMDAVDYPALLEEQKVKRENGELMGIGVCTFTEIVGAGPTRNCDILGIGMFDSAEIRMHPDGSIIARMGTISQGQGHATTYAQIIATELGVDSDLITIEEGDTDTAPYGLGTYGSRSTPVAAAAVAKAAREIRAKARKLAAAMMEVSEDSLEWQEDRFAVKGVPGMEKTIKEIAAVSYGQLPNGIEPGLEAVNYYDPPNFTYPFGAYICVVDIDKGTGETKVRRFYALDDCGTRINPMIIEGQIHGGLTEGYAVAFGQELPFDADGNILGNTLMDYFIPTAVETPKWETDHTVTPSPHHPLGAKGVAESPHVGSIPCFTSAVVDAFSHLGVTHMDMPHTAYRTWREMKKLGLTQIEDSPDVNKLVEEANKQTFEKTCCHNASTTNALEDTVMKHLQDDGGMAIVKDFPVSQPPEMGWEVLTDIRKVASCIPGASITAQIDETHYDGEVSVKLGPVAMSFKGNIEVLEMSPSAMTMVMLGQGTDTKGTSSAEMKLVAVVRKTASGMVLNGHARVKVRGKLATFGGRMIGQVTDQILDQFGKNYADQVTALSGGEAAEKAKERLAEGPKSVNAFSFGIRLLWRSIKRLFGGK
;
A
#
# COMPACT_ATOMS: atom_id res chain seq x y z
N MET A 1 30.64 40.12 -32.73
CA MET A 1 31.24 38.94 -33.42
C MET A 1 30.41 37.73 -33.01
N GLN A 2 29.19 37.53 -33.54
CA GLN A 2 28.88 36.90 -34.84
C GLN A 2 29.75 35.67 -35.14
N THR A 3 29.29 34.49 -34.69
CA THR A 3 29.19 33.21 -35.44
C THR A 3 28.95 32.05 -34.48
N ARG A 4 27.68 31.65 -34.31
CA ARG A 4 27.19 30.31 -33.93
C ARG A 4 25.67 30.40 -33.86
N GLY A 5 25.02 30.11 -34.98
CA GLY A 5 23.56 30.22 -35.10
C GLY A 5 23.12 29.90 -36.51
N SER A 6 23.30 28.65 -36.93
CA SER A 6 22.62 28.08 -38.11
C SER A 6 22.98 26.59 -38.23
N VAL A 7 22.36 25.71 -37.45
CA VAL A 7 22.16 24.32 -37.85
C VAL A 7 20.76 23.91 -37.42
N MET A 8 19.90 23.73 -38.43
CA MET A 8 18.60 23.04 -38.45
C MET A 8 17.52 23.44 -37.43
N VAL A 9 16.73 24.45 -37.80
CA VAL A 9 15.33 24.63 -37.37
C VAL A 9 14.43 24.51 -38.61
N SER A 10 14.54 23.39 -39.34
CA SER A 10 13.68 23.14 -40.50
C SER A 10 13.28 21.67 -40.59
N SER A 11 12.53 21.20 -39.58
CA SER A 11 11.65 20.01 -39.69
C SER A 11 10.62 19.91 -38.56
N MET A 12 10.38 20.95 -37.76
CA MET A 12 9.50 20.88 -36.58
C MET A 12 8.04 21.35 -36.83
N GLN A 13 7.59 21.51 -38.07
CA GLN A 13 6.25 22.07 -38.37
C GLN A 13 5.18 21.07 -38.82
N ASP A 14 5.49 19.77 -38.99
CA ASP A 14 4.54 18.81 -39.60
C ASP A 14 3.91 17.78 -38.64
N LEU A 15 3.80 18.05 -37.33
CA LEU A 15 3.16 17.12 -36.38
C LEU A 15 1.92 17.69 -35.66
N ASN A 16 1.30 18.72 -36.23
CA ASN A 16 0.09 19.35 -35.70
C ASN A 16 -1.13 19.03 -36.58
N THR A 17 -1.58 17.77 -36.58
CA THR A 17 -2.91 17.39 -37.06
C THR A 17 -3.47 16.26 -36.19
N ASN A 18 -4.66 16.49 -35.63
CA ASN A 18 -5.58 15.42 -35.21
C ASN A 18 -5.92 14.55 -36.44
N GLU A 19 -6.15 13.25 -36.21
CA GLU A 19 -6.13 12.12 -37.17
C GLU A 19 -4.77 11.44 -37.24
N GLU A 20 -4.73 10.11 -37.40
CA GLU A 20 -3.52 9.32 -37.63
C GLU A 20 -2.65 10.03 -38.68
N GLY A 21 -1.63 10.78 -38.24
CA GLY A 21 -0.71 11.45 -39.15
C GLY A 21 -0.19 10.42 -40.14
N ASP A 22 -0.19 10.75 -41.43
CA ASP A 22 -0.01 9.80 -42.51
C ASP A 22 1.39 9.15 -42.43
N LEU A 23 1.49 8.06 -41.65
CA LEU A 23 2.72 7.31 -41.46
C LEU A 23 3.24 6.93 -42.84
N SER A 24 4.56 7.03 -43.05
CA SER A 24 5.16 6.67 -44.33
C SER A 24 4.73 5.25 -44.73
N GLU A 25 4.60 5.00 -46.04
CA GLU A 25 4.26 3.66 -46.54
C GLU A 25 5.24 2.60 -46.02
N VAL A 26 6.50 2.96 -45.85
CA VAL A 26 7.52 2.07 -45.30
C VAL A 26 7.31 1.82 -43.81
N THR A 27 7.00 2.84 -42.99
CA THR A 27 6.65 2.66 -41.57
C THR A 27 5.44 1.74 -41.39
N LYS A 28 4.40 1.92 -42.22
CA LYS A 28 3.21 1.05 -42.25
C LYS A 28 3.58 -0.38 -42.65
N ARG A 29 4.45 -0.54 -43.66
CA ARG A 29 4.90 -1.86 -44.14
C ARG A 29 5.71 -2.61 -43.09
N VAL A 30 6.65 -1.95 -42.40
CA VAL A 30 7.48 -2.61 -41.37
C VAL A 30 6.81 -2.73 -40.01
N GLN A 31 5.62 -2.12 -39.86
CA GLN A 31 4.89 -2.01 -38.59
C GLN A 31 5.76 -1.36 -37.50
N GLY A 32 6.35 -0.21 -37.80
CA GLY A 32 7.30 0.49 -36.94
C GLY A 32 6.65 1.32 -35.81
N ILE A 33 7.43 2.24 -35.24
CA ILE A 33 6.99 3.22 -34.24
C ILE A 33 5.75 3.99 -34.76
N GLY A 34 4.75 4.16 -33.90
CA GLY A 34 3.49 4.85 -34.19
C GLY A 34 2.40 3.93 -34.73
N CYS A 35 2.73 2.75 -35.25
CA CYS A 35 1.73 1.77 -35.68
C CYS A 35 1.02 1.11 -34.49
N SER A 36 -0.30 0.93 -34.62
CA SER A 36 -1.12 0.10 -33.72
C SER A 36 -0.99 -1.39 -34.03
N ARG A 37 0.27 -1.88 -34.07
CA ARG A 37 0.60 -3.28 -34.34
C ARG A 37 -0.06 -4.19 -33.30
N LYS A 38 -0.68 -5.28 -33.75
CA LYS A 38 -1.21 -6.34 -32.86
C LYS A 38 -0.08 -7.08 -32.16
N ARG A 39 -0.36 -7.62 -30.97
CA ARG A 39 0.70 -8.14 -30.12
C ARG A 39 1.27 -9.46 -30.64
N LYS A 40 2.59 -9.58 -30.66
CA LYS A 40 3.30 -10.84 -30.98
C LYS A 40 3.11 -11.89 -29.90
N GLU A 41 2.79 -11.49 -28.68
CA GLU A 41 2.61 -12.36 -27.53
C GLU A 41 1.23 -13.03 -27.51
N ASP A 42 0.21 -12.40 -28.11
CA ASP A 42 -1.19 -12.88 -28.08
C ASP A 42 -1.35 -14.33 -28.55
N PRO A 43 -0.75 -14.78 -29.67
CA PRO A 43 -0.96 -16.13 -30.17
C PRO A 43 -0.69 -17.22 -29.13
N LYS A 44 0.36 -17.09 -28.30
CA LYS A 44 0.64 -18.09 -27.26
C LYS A 44 -0.33 -17.99 -26.08
N PHE A 45 -0.71 -16.78 -25.67
CA PHE A 45 -1.59 -16.59 -24.51
C PHE A 45 -3.03 -17.05 -24.78
N VAL A 46 -3.61 -16.67 -25.92
CA VAL A 46 -5.01 -17.03 -26.24
C VAL A 46 -5.22 -18.52 -26.52
N GLN A 47 -4.13 -19.29 -26.66
CA GLN A 47 -4.14 -20.73 -26.90
C GLN A 47 -3.74 -21.56 -25.67
N GLY A 48 -3.53 -20.92 -24.50
CA GLY A 48 -3.04 -21.62 -23.31
C GLY A 48 -1.63 -22.19 -23.50
N ARG A 49 -0.79 -21.51 -24.27
CA ARG A 49 0.61 -21.86 -24.57
C ARG A 49 1.61 -20.85 -24.01
N GLY A 50 1.16 -19.96 -23.13
CA GLY A 50 2.07 -19.23 -22.25
C GLY A 50 2.82 -20.21 -21.34
N GLN A 51 3.98 -19.80 -20.86
CA GLN A 51 4.76 -20.61 -19.92
C GLN A 51 4.96 -19.81 -18.64
N TYR A 52 4.07 -20.04 -17.67
CA TYR A 52 4.15 -19.43 -16.34
C TYR A 52 4.92 -20.33 -15.37
N VAL A 53 5.24 -19.85 -14.18
CA VAL A 53 6.08 -20.61 -13.23
C VAL A 53 5.41 -21.93 -12.80
N ASP A 54 4.10 -21.93 -12.54
CA ASP A 54 3.41 -23.17 -12.14
C ASP A 54 3.24 -24.18 -13.30
N ASP A 55 3.40 -23.74 -14.56
CA ASP A 55 3.38 -24.64 -15.71
C ASP A 55 4.66 -25.48 -15.82
N VAL A 56 5.76 -25.01 -15.22
CA VAL A 56 7.05 -25.70 -15.23
C VAL A 56 6.93 -27.03 -14.50
N LYS A 57 7.39 -28.11 -15.15
CA LYS A 57 7.50 -29.46 -14.59
C LYS A 57 8.87 -30.04 -14.94
N LEU A 58 9.62 -30.42 -13.91
CA LEU A 58 10.94 -31.03 -14.05
C LEU A 58 10.96 -32.44 -13.44
N PRO A 59 11.81 -33.35 -13.92
CA PRO A 59 11.93 -34.68 -13.33
C PRO A 59 12.28 -34.64 -11.84
N GLY A 60 11.57 -35.39 -11.02
CA GLY A 60 11.80 -35.46 -9.58
C GLY A 60 11.46 -34.19 -8.80
N MET A 61 10.74 -33.24 -9.42
CA MET A 61 10.33 -31.99 -8.78
C MET A 61 9.38 -32.26 -7.61
N VAL A 62 9.70 -31.69 -6.45
CA VAL A 62 8.87 -31.67 -5.24
C VAL A 62 8.26 -30.29 -5.02
N PHE A 63 7.33 -30.17 -4.09
CA PHE A 63 6.66 -28.91 -3.75
C PHE A 63 7.03 -28.46 -2.34
N VAL A 64 7.19 -27.16 -2.14
CA VAL A 64 7.35 -26.54 -0.82
C VAL A 64 6.18 -25.63 -0.51
N ASP A 65 5.70 -25.70 0.71
CA ASP A 65 4.66 -24.84 1.25
C ASP A 65 5.00 -24.41 2.69
N MET A 66 4.38 -23.35 3.21
CA MET A 66 4.77 -22.67 4.45
C MET A 66 3.80 -22.89 5.61
N VAL A 67 4.35 -23.26 6.77
CA VAL A 67 3.68 -23.06 8.06
C VAL A 67 3.81 -21.59 8.42
N ARG A 68 2.68 -20.93 8.71
CA ARG A 68 2.62 -19.48 8.89
C ARG A 68 2.10 -19.08 10.26
N SER A 69 2.56 -17.93 10.73
CA SER A 69 2.16 -17.40 12.03
C SER A 69 0.66 -17.06 12.08
N PRO A 70 -0.09 -17.55 13.07
CA PRO A 70 -1.44 -17.06 13.33
C PRO A 70 -1.45 -15.72 14.10
N TYR A 71 -0.30 -15.27 14.62
CA TYR A 71 -0.17 -14.09 15.47
C TYR A 71 0.66 -12.97 14.82
N ALA A 72 0.29 -11.72 15.12
CA ALA A 72 1.03 -10.55 14.67
C ALA A 72 2.34 -10.32 15.44
N HIS A 73 2.38 -10.68 16.72
CA HIS A 73 3.57 -10.52 17.55
C HIS A 73 3.59 -11.62 18.61
N ALA A 74 4.57 -12.52 18.56
CA ALA A 74 4.72 -13.57 19.56
C ALA A 74 6.13 -14.15 19.55
N ARG A 75 6.67 -14.55 20.71
CA ARG A 75 7.87 -15.39 20.76
C ARG A 75 7.52 -16.81 20.33
N ILE A 76 8.43 -17.46 19.61
CA ILE A 76 8.32 -18.89 19.28
C ILE A 76 8.97 -19.65 20.44
N VAL A 77 8.16 -20.40 21.19
CA VAL A 77 8.64 -21.22 22.32
C VAL A 77 9.22 -22.53 21.81
N SER A 78 8.51 -23.20 20.89
CA SER A 78 8.95 -24.45 20.28
C SER A 78 8.24 -24.72 18.94
N ILE A 79 8.88 -25.50 18.07
CA ILE A 79 8.30 -26.01 16.81
C ILE A 79 8.45 -27.54 16.80
N ASN A 80 7.33 -28.27 16.81
CA ASN A 80 7.31 -29.71 16.67
C ASN A 80 6.99 -30.12 15.23
N LYS A 81 7.99 -30.74 14.57
CA LYS A 81 7.91 -31.23 13.18
C LYS A 81 7.76 -32.74 13.03
N GLU A 82 7.65 -33.50 14.12
CA GLU A 82 7.70 -34.98 14.09
C GLU A 82 6.56 -35.60 13.28
N LYS A 83 5.33 -35.14 13.48
CA LYS A 83 4.15 -35.68 12.77
C LYS A 83 4.21 -35.40 11.26
N ALA A 84 4.61 -34.18 10.89
CA ALA A 84 4.80 -33.79 9.50
C ALA A 84 5.90 -34.64 8.83
N LEU A 85 7.05 -34.82 9.47
CA LEU A 85 8.15 -35.66 8.95
C LEU A 85 7.77 -37.14 8.83
N ALA A 86 6.86 -37.63 9.66
CA ALA A 86 6.38 -39.01 9.59
C ALA A 86 5.34 -39.25 8.48
N LEU A 87 4.77 -38.19 7.89
CA LEU A 87 3.78 -38.31 6.83
C LEU A 87 4.44 -38.82 5.52
N PRO A 88 3.95 -39.92 4.92
CA PRO A 88 4.49 -40.41 3.66
C PRO A 88 4.42 -39.36 2.55
N GLY A 89 5.55 -39.19 1.84
CA GLY A 89 5.69 -38.18 0.78
C GLY A 89 6.30 -36.86 1.25
N VAL A 90 6.48 -36.65 2.56
CA VAL A 90 7.27 -35.53 3.11
C VAL A 90 8.74 -35.89 3.11
N HIS A 91 9.57 -34.96 2.64
CA HIS A 91 11.02 -35.14 2.48
C HIS A 91 11.84 -34.30 3.46
N ALA A 92 11.33 -33.13 3.84
CA ALA A 92 11.97 -32.25 4.81
C ALA A 92 10.96 -31.28 5.42
N VAL A 93 11.25 -30.85 6.65
CA VAL A 93 10.58 -29.72 7.30
C VAL A 93 11.68 -28.81 7.84
N LEU A 94 11.85 -27.64 7.20
CA LEU A 94 12.88 -26.66 7.51
C LEU A 94 12.34 -25.62 8.50
N THR A 95 13.16 -25.24 9.49
CA THR A 95 12.91 -24.12 10.40
C THR A 95 14.08 -23.12 10.32
N ALA A 96 14.02 -22.01 11.07
CA ALA A 96 15.14 -21.08 11.17
C ALA A 96 16.45 -21.77 11.61
N GLU A 97 16.38 -22.82 12.43
CA GLU A 97 17.55 -23.59 12.89
C GLU A 97 18.33 -24.23 11.72
N ASP A 98 17.63 -24.68 10.69
CA ASP A 98 18.24 -25.26 9.49
C ASP A 98 18.92 -24.18 8.61
N LEU A 99 18.47 -22.92 8.72
CA LEU A 99 18.98 -21.79 7.92
C LEU A 99 20.04 -20.96 8.64
N LYS A 100 20.11 -20.99 9.98
CA LYS A 100 21.11 -20.28 10.80
C LYS A 100 22.56 -20.62 10.43
N PRO A 101 22.96 -21.91 10.28
CA PRO A 101 24.34 -22.25 9.90
C PRO A 101 24.76 -21.71 8.52
N LEU A 102 23.79 -21.41 7.66
CA LEU A 102 24.00 -20.84 6.33
C LEU A 102 23.95 -19.30 6.34
N ASN A 103 23.63 -18.68 7.49
CA ASN A 103 23.28 -17.27 7.60
C ASN A 103 22.13 -16.85 6.65
N LEU A 104 21.17 -17.75 6.44
CA LEU A 104 20.02 -17.55 5.54
C LEU A 104 18.67 -17.52 6.25
N HIS A 105 18.65 -17.59 7.59
CA HIS A 105 17.44 -17.36 8.39
C HIS A 105 16.95 -15.90 8.29
N TRP A 106 17.84 -14.99 7.86
CA TRP A 106 17.54 -13.62 7.41
C TRP A 106 18.02 -13.43 5.98
N MET A 107 17.35 -12.58 5.22
CA MET A 107 17.78 -12.13 3.89
C MET A 107 17.90 -10.61 3.85
N PRO A 108 18.86 -10.05 3.09
CA PRO A 108 18.94 -8.60 2.88
C PRO A 108 17.74 -8.12 2.05
N THR A 109 17.29 -6.90 2.32
CA THR A 109 16.27 -6.23 1.54
C THR A 109 16.88 -5.18 0.61
N LEU A 110 16.10 -4.69 -0.37
CA LEU A 110 16.51 -3.58 -1.24
C LEU A 110 16.63 -2.25 -0.49
N ALA A 111 16.12 -2.17 0.74
CA ALA A 111 16.16 -0.99 1.60
C ALA A 111 17.33 -0.97 2.60
N ALA A 112 18.31 -1.87 2.42
CA ALA A 112 19.44 -2.06 3.34
C ALA A 112 19.04 -2.44 4.78
N ASP A 113 17.88 -3.07 4.95
CA ASP A 113 17.48 -3.80 6.16
C ASP A 113 17.59 -5.32 5.91
N LYS A 114 17.21 -6.13 6.89
CA LYS A 114 17.05 -7.58 6.78
C LYS A 114 15.61 -7.99 7.06
N GLN A 115 15.15 -9.04 6.39
CA GLN A 115 13.85 -9.67 6.61
C GLN A 115 14.04 -11.14 6.98
N ALA A 116 13.30 -11.63 7.96
CA ALA A 116 13.36 -13.04 8.35
C ALA A 116 12.83 -13.91 7.22
N VAL A 117 13.57 -14.96 6.87
CA VAL A 117 13.17 -15.97 5.87
C VAL A 117 12.26 -17.00 6.52
N LEU A 118 12.67 -17.53 7.66
CA LEU A 118 11.80 -18.29 8.57
C LEU A 118 11.97 -17.65 9.94
N ALA A 119 10.85 -17.36 10.61
CA ALA A 119 10.84 -16.74 11.92
C ALA A 119 11.68 -17.55 12.91
N ASP A 120 12.55 -16.85 13.64
CA ASP A 120 13.50 -17.45 14.56
C ASP A 120 12.96 -17.40 16.00
N GLU A 121 13.35 -16.37 16.77
CA GLU A 121 12.93 -16.23 18.17
C GLU A 121 11.50 -15.71 18.30
N LYS A 122 11.02 -14.98 17.28
CA LYS A 122 9.69 -14.38 17.28
C LYS A 122 9.12 -14.16 15.89
N VAL A 123 7.79 -14.09 15.84
CA VAL A 123 7.02 -13.60 14.69
C VAL A 123 6.74 -12.12 14.88
N HIS A 124 6.77 -11.38 13.76
CA HIS A 124 6.68 -9.93 13.68
C HIS A 124 5.43 -9.45 12.95
N PHE A 125 4.74 -10.33 12.21
CA PHE A 125 3.44 -10.04 11.60
C PHE A 125 2.65 -11.34 11.37
N GLN A 126 1.32 -11.24 11.26
CA GLN A 126 0.46 -12.40 10.98
C GLN A 126 0.74 -12.92 9.57
N TYR A 127 0.66 -14.23 9.36
CA TYR A 127 1.04 -14.95 8.14
C TYR A 127 2.56 -15.03 7.85
N GLN A 128 3.42 -14.48 8.70
CA GLN A 128 4.87 -14.63 8.54
C GLN A 128 5.28 -16.11 8.46
N GLU A 129 6.24 -16.42 7.60
CA GLU A 129 6.79 -17.76 7.42
C GLU A 129 7.52 -18.24 8.68
N VAL A 130 7.17 -19.43 9.20
CA VAL A 130 7.71 -20.00 10.45
C VAL A 130 8.48 -21.30 10.18
N ALA A 131 7.92 -22.18 9.35
CA ALA A 131 8.57 -23.39 8.89
C ALA A 131 8.16 -23.68 7.45
N ALA A 132 8.94 -24.50 6.75
CA ALA A 132 8.67 -24.88 5.37
C ALA A 132 8.63 -26.41 5.22
N VAL A 133 7.56 -26.93 4.62
CA VAL A 133 7.35 -28.35 4.39
C VAL A 133 7.63 -28.67 2.92
N ILE A 134 8.50 -29.64 2.66
CA ILE A 134 8.83 -30.10 1.31
C ILE A 134 8.27 -31.51 1.11
N ALA A 135 7.36 -31.68 0.15
CA ALA A 135 6.67 -32.93 -0.12
C ALA A 135 6.56 -33.26 -1.61
N ASP A 136 6.16 -34.49 -1.95
CA ASP A 136 6.02 -34.95 -3.35
C ASP A 136 5.15 -34.03 -4.22
N ASP A 137 4.09 -33.46 -3.65
CA ASP A 137 3.21 -32.51 -4.31
C ASP A 137 2.57 -31.52 -3.32
N ARG A 138 1.81 -30.56 -3.86
CA ARG A 138 1.17 -29.49 -3.09
C ARG A 138 0.09 -29.98 -2.11
N TYR A 139 -0.55 -31.12 -2.38
CA TYR A 139 -1.60 -31.63 -1.50
C TYR A 139 -0.99 -32.24 -0.25
N ILE A 140 0.06 -33.05 -0.42
CA ILE A 140 0.79 -33.62 0.72
C ILE A 140 1.49 -32.52 1.52
N ALA A 141 2.03 -31.49 0.86
CA ALA A 141 2.63 -30.34 1.55
C ALA A 141 1.58 -29.61 2.43
N ALA A 142 0.38 -29.37 1.89
CA ALA A 142 -0.72 -28.77 2.64
C ALA A 142 -1.16 -29.63 3.84
N ASP A 143 -1.33 -30.94 3.65
CA ASP A 143 -1.67 -31.88 4.75
C ASP A 143 -0.59 -31.85 5.86
N ALA A 144 0.68 -31.77 5.48
CA ALA A 144 1.79 -31.79 6.43
C ALA A 144 2.01 -30.47 7.16
N ILE A 145 1.64 -29.32 6.59
CA ILE A 145 1.66 -28.03 7.30
C ILE A 145 0.77 -28.08 8.54
N GLU A 146 -0.42 -28.67 8.41
CA GLU A 146 -1.39 -28.82 9.52
C GLU A 146 -0.89 -29.73 10.64
N LEU A 147 0.17 -30.51 10.39
CA LEU A 147 0.79 -31.42 11.36
C LEU A 147 1.97 -30.79 12.11
N VAL A 148 2.43 -29.61 11.71
CA VAL A 148 3.46 -28.86 12.42
C VAL A 148 2.81 -28.09 13.56
N GLU A 149 3.23 -28.37 14.80
CA GLU A 149 2.71 -27.70 15.99
C GLU A 149 3.71 -26.63 16.44
N VAL A 150 3.27 -25.38 16.50
CA VAL A 150 4.11 -24.25 16.97
C VAL A 150 3.51 -23.69 18.26
N GLU A 151 4.34 -23.60 19.30
CA GLU A 151 3.98 -23.01 20.58
C GLU A 151 4.43 -21.55 20.63
N TYR A 152 3.51 -20.65 20.98
CA TYR A 152 3.73 -19.20 20.98
C TYR A 152 3.51 -18.58 22.35
N GLU A 153 4.34 -17.61 22.70
CA GLU A 153 4.10 -16.65 23.78
C GLU A 153 3.69 -15.31 23.15
N ILE A 154 2.41 -14.95 23.24
CA ILE A 154 1.84 -13.78 22.56
C ILE A 154 2.38 -12.49 23.19
N LEU A 155 2.78 -11.54 22.34
CA LEU A 155 3.24 -10.21 22.72
C LEU A 155 2.23 -9.14 22.26
N PRO A 156 2.18 -7.95 22.89
CA PRO A 156 1.36 -6.85 22.41
C PRO A 156 1.77 -6.43 20.98
N PRO A 157 0.83 -6.39 20.02
CA PRO A 157 1.12 -5.92 18.67
C PRO A 157 1.07 -4.39 18.60
N LEU A 158 1.87 -3.82 17.69
CA LEU A 158 1.88 -2.42 17.32
C LEU A 158 1.33 -2.30 15.89
N VAL A 159 0.14 -1.74 15.70
CA VAL A 159 -0.52 -1.61 14.37
C VAL A 159 -0.81 -0.18 13.95
N ASP A 160 -0.83 0.74 14.91
CA ASP A 160 -1.04 2.17 14.67
C ASP A 160 0.34 2.87 14.55
N PRO A 161 0.71 3.39 13.38
CA PRO A 161 2.01 4.04 13.21
C PRO A 161 2.15 5.30 14.07
N TYR A 162 1.07 5.97 14.50
CA TYR A 162 1.16 7.10 15.42
C TYR A 162 1.61 6.69 16.83
N GLN A 163 1.42 5.42 17.20
CA GLN A 163 1.87 4.84 18.47
C GLN A 163 3.27 4.23 18.38
N SER A 164 3.91 4.25 17.21
CA SER A 164 5.18 3.53 17.00
C SER A 164 6.35 4.13 17.77
N MET A 165 6.35 5.45 17.98
CA MET A 165 7.46 6.20 18.59
C MET A 165 7.08 6.87 19.92
N VAL A 166 5.99 6.42 20.57
CA VAL A 166 5.65 6.87 21.93
C VAL A 166 6.45 6.09 22.96
N ASP A 167 6.73 6.70 24.11
CA ASP A 167 7.46 6.03 25.20
C ASP A 167 6.75 4.73 25.63
N GLY A 168 7.48 3.61 25.62
CA GLY A 168 6.95 2.30 25.98
C GLY A 168 6.21 1.56 24.85
N ALA A 169 6.26 2.06 23.61
CA ALA A 169 5.73 1.33 22.45
C ALA A 169 6.35 -0.08 22.35
N PRO A 170 5.55 -1.11 21.98
CA PRO A 170 6.10 -2.46 21.75
C PRO A 170 7.26 -2.42 20.74
N ILE A 171 8.38 -3.05 21.10
CA ILE A 171 9.55 -3.10 20.21
C ILE A 171 9.32 -4.18 19.16
N VAL A 172 9.20 -3.76 17.90
CA VAL A 172 8.99 -4.67 16.77
C VAL A 172 10.29 -5.39 16.43
N ARG A 173 11.43 -4.69 16.43
CA ARG A 173 12.74 -5.18 15.97
C ARG A 173 13.78 -5.24 17.08
N ASP A 174 13.68 -6.25 17.93
CA ASP A 174 14.66 -6.48 19.00
C ASP A 174 16.00 -6.99 18.46
N ASP A 175 16.02 -7.56 17.26
CA ASP A 175 17.22 -7.99 16.53
C ASP A 175 18.12 -6.84 16.04
N LEU A 176 17.69 -5.59 16.20
CA LEU A 176 18.44 -4.38 15.90
C LEU A 176 18.99 -3.69 17.16
N LEU A 177 18.59 -4.15 18.35
CA LEU A 177 19.11 -3.61 19.61
C LEU A 177 20.56 -4.04 19.80
N ASP A 178 21.38 -3.12 20.29
CA ASP A 178 22.75 -3.43 20.72
C ASP A 178 22.79 -4.13 22.08
N GLU A 179 23.98 -4.42 22.61
CA GLU A 179 24.17 -5.08 23.90
C GLU A 179 23.66 -4.28 25.11
N HIS A 180 23.34 -3.00 24.93
CA HIS A 180 22.77 -2.11 25.92
C HIS A 180 21.25 -1.92 25.76
N GLY A 181 20.64 -2.50 24.71
CA GLY A 181 19.22 -2.34 24.41
C GLY A 181 18.90 -1.06 23.65
N GLU A 182 19.89 -0.43 23.01
CA GLU A 182 19.75 0.81 22.26
C GLU A 182 19.79 0.54 20.74
N VAL A 183 19.32 1.49 19.94
CA VAL A 183 19.47 1.48 18.46
C VAL A 183 20.21 2.74 17.99
N GLU A 184 20.72 2.74 16.76
CA GLU A 184 21.35 3.93 16.16
C GLU A 184 20.34 5.08 15.95
N GLN A 185 19.07 4.73 15.71
CA GLN A 185 17.99 5.68 15.49
C GLN A 185 17.52 6.30 16.80
N SER A 186 16.75 7.40 16.71
CA SER A 186 16.21 8.07 17.91
C SER A 186 15.14 7.27 18.67
N HIS A 187 14.67 6.15 18.12
CA HIS A 187 13.66 5.27 18.73
C HIS A 187 13.75 3.86 18.10
N PRO A 188 13.55 2.75 18.85
CA PRO A 188 13.64 1.37 18.33
C PRO A 188 12.75 1.04 17.12
N ASN A 189 11.59 1.69 17.03
CA ASN A 189 10.66 1.52 15.91
C ASN A 189 10.82 2.57 14.80
N LYS A 190 11.79 3.49 14.89
CA LYS A 190 12.08 4.45 13.82
C LYS A 190 13.04 3.81 12.83
N ILE A 191 12.67 3.83 11.54
CA ILE A 191 13.48 3.25 10.46
C ILE A 191 14.43 4.30 9.91
N PHE A 192 13.88 5.45 9.52
CA PHE A 192 14.61 6.58 9.00
C PHE A 192 13.84 7.87 9.23
N GLU A 193 14.55 8.98 9.14
CA GLU A 193 13.99 10.30 8.87
C GLU A 193 14.75 10.90 7.71
N TRP A 194 14.02 11.39 6.72
CA TRP A 194 14.58 11.90 5.49
C TRP A 194 13.89 13.21 5.13
N ASP A 195 14.66 14.23 4.79
CA ASP A 195 14.14 15.51 4.34
C ASP A 195 14.89 16.07 3.13
N VAL A 196 14.23 17.02 2.46
CA VAL A 196 14.76 17.75 1.31
C VAL A 196 14.03 19.08 1.14
N GLY A 197 14.71 20.07 0.57
CA GLY A 197 14.19 21.41 0.30
C GLY A 197 14.70 22.45 1.30
N ASP A 198 14.20 23.67 1.17
CA ASP A 198 14.60 24.81 2.00
C ASP A 198 13.59 24.99 3.14
N LYS A 199 13.94 24.46 4.32
CA LYS A 199 13.08 24.47 5.51
C LYS A 199 12.85 25.89 6.02
N GLU A 200 13.92 26.64 6.24
CA GLU A 200 13.85 28.00 6.78
C GLU A 200 13.16 28.97 5.82
N GLY A 201 13.46 28.86 4.52
CA GLY A 201 12.80 29.65 3.47
C GLY A 201 11.31 29.35 3.37
N THR A 202 10.94 28.06 3.42
CA THR A 202 9.54 27.63 3.46
C THR A 202 8.82 28.21 4.68
N GLU A 203 9.37 28.06 5.89
CA GLU A 203 8.77 28.60 7.12
C GLU A 203 8.56 30.11 7.04
N SER A 204 9.58 30.84 6.58
CA SER A 204 9.56 32.31 6.43
C SER A 204 8.46 32.79 5.47
N VAL A 205 8.08 31.99 4.47
CA VAL A 205 6.95 32.29 3.58
C VAL A 205 5.62 32.00 4.29
N PHE A 206 5.50 30.85 4.97
CA PHE A 206 4.29 30.50 5.72
C PHE A 206 3.93 31.52 6.81
N GLU A 207 4.92 32.11 7.49
CA GLU A 207 4.71 33.15 8.49
C GLU A 207 4.10 34.45 7.93
N LYS A 208 4.26 34.71 6.62
CA LYS A 208 3.92 35.99 5.97
C LYS A 208 2.78 35.88 4.96
N ALA A 209 2.46 34.67 4.49
CA ALA A 209 1.52 34.47 3.42
C ALA A 209 0.09 34.89 3.83
N PRO A 210 -0.63 35.65 2.98
CA PRO A 210 -1.99 36.08 3.29
C PRO A 210 -2.98 34.92 3.28
N VAL A 211 -2.68 33.83 2.56
CA VAL A 211 -3.51 32.63 2.49
C VAL A 211 -2.67 31.41 2.79
N THR A 212 -3.09 30.62 3.79
CA THR A 212 -2.52 29.30 4.07
C THR A 212 -3.61 28.24 4.13
N VAL A 213 -3.32 27.04 3.65
CA VAL A 213 -4.17 25.85 3.82
C VAL A 213 -3.35 24.71 4.38
N LYS A 214 -3.99 23.85 5.16
CA LYS A 214 -3.41 22.66 5.77
C LYS A 214 -4.44 21.56 5.74
N GLU A 215 -4.04 20.36 5.34
CA GLU A 215 -4.88 19.18 5.37
C GLU A 215 -4.06 17.95 5.76
N THR A 216 -4.67 17.05 6.54
CA THR A 216 -4.08 15.75 6.87
C THR A 216 -4.88 14.67 6.14
N MET A 217 -4.18 13.79 5.44
CA MET A 217 -4.77 12.79 4.57
C MET A 217 -4.05 11.46 4.68
N TYR A 218 -4.83 10.39 4.71
CA TYR A 218 -4.33 9.02 4.71
C TYR A 218 -4.43 8.43 3.30
N TYR A 219 -3.31 7.93 2.78
CA TYR A 219 -3.29 7.08 1.60
C TYR A 219 -3.29 5.62 2.06
N PRO A 220 -4.44 4.92 2.01
CA PRO A 220 -4.61 3.64 2.68
C PRO A 220 -3.71 2.54 2.14
N ARG A 221 -3.31 1.64 3.04
CA ARG A 221 -2.63 0.40 2.67
C ARG A 221 -3.48 -0.42 1.72
N VAL A 222 -2.93 -0.70 0.55
CA VAL A 222 -3.50 -1.55 -0.50
C VAL A 222 -2.47 -2.57 -0.97
N HIS A 223 -2.82 -3.38 -1.96
CA HIS A 223 -1.97 -4.44 -2.51
C HIS A 223 -2.06 -4.51 -4.05
N PRO A 224 -0.94 -4.72 -4.76
CA PRO A 224 -0.94 -4.83 -6.22
C PRO A 224 -1.76 -5.99 -6.78
N SER A 225 -1.85 -7.08 -6.01
CA SER A 225 -2.67 -8.27 -6.29
C SER A 225 -2.65 -8.74 -7.77
N PRO A 226 -1.47 -8.93 -8.40
CA PRO A 226 -1.39 -9.55 -9.72
C PRO A 226 -2.15 -10.89 -9.74
N LEU A 227 -2.80 -11.21 -10.86
CA LEU A 227 -3.68 -12.38 -10.94
C LEU A 227 -2.92 -13.70 -10.77
N GLU A 228 -1.70 -13.78 -11.29
CA GLU A 228 -0.72 -14.80 -10.88
C GLU A 228 0.01 -14.31 -9.62
N THR A 229 0.03 -15.13 -8.57
CA THR A 229 0.77 -14.86 -7.33
C THR A 229 2.30 -14.98 -7.53
N CYS A 230 3.10 -14.82 -6.47
CA CYS A 230 4.53 -15.09 -6.53
C CYS A 230 4.81 -16.60 -6.48
N GLY A 231 5.87 -17.02 -7.17
CA GLY A 231 6.32 -18.41 -7.15
C GLY A 231 7.67 -18.61 -7.80
N CYS A 232 8.28 -19.77 -7.55
CA CYS A 232 9.49 -20.21 -8.23
C CYS A 232 9.59 -21.74 -8.39
N VAL A 233 10.47 -22.18 -9.28
CA VAL A 233 11.00 -23.54 -9.33
C VAL A 233 12.52 -23.43 -9.28
N ALA A 234 13.12 -23.79 -8.15
CA ALA A 234 14.56 -23.87 -7.99
C ALA A 234 15.05 -25.29 -8.33
N SER A 235 16.16 -25.39 -9.06
CA SER A 235 16.75 -26.65 -9.49
C SER A 235 18.27 -26.57 -9.43
N PHE A 236 18.85 -27.05 -8.34
CA PHE A 236 20.29 -27.27 -8.21
C PHE A 236 20.67 -28.65 -8.78
N ASP A 237 21.61 -28.66 -9.73
CA ASP A 237 22.23 -29.90 -10.23
C ASP A 237 23.55 -30.13 -9.47
N PRO A 238 23.61 -31.09 -8.54
CA PRO A 238 24.81 -31.34 -7.74
C PRO A 238 25.97 -31.92 -8.56
N VAL A 239 25.72 -32.46 -9.76
CA VAL A 239 26.75 -33.01 -10.64
C VAL A 239 27.51 -31.89 -11.34
N LYS A 240 26.78 -30.87 -11.83
CA LYS A 240 27.38 -29.70 -12.50
C LYS A 240 27.73 -28.58 -11.54
N GLY A 241 27.10 -28.55 -10.37
CA GLY A 241 27.19 -27.47 -9.39
C GLY A 241 26.58 -26.16 -9.93
N ASN A 242 25.53 -26.25 -10.74
CA ASN A 242 24.79 -25.08 -11.23
C ASN A 242 23.36 -25.05 -10.69
N LEU A 243 22.86 -23.84 -10.47
CA LEU A 243 21.52 -23.55 -9.99
C LEU A 243 20.72 -22.92 -11.12
N THR A 244 19.56 -23.49 -11.45
CA THR A 244 18.56 -22.84 -12.32
C THR A 244 17.34 -22.47 -11.48
N VAL A 245 16.86 -21.23 -11.59
CA VAL A 245 15.67 -20.74 -10.88
C VAL A 245 14.68 -20.15 -11.87
N TYR A 246 13.55 -20.82 -12.08
CA TYR A 246 12.40 -20.21 -12.75
C TYR A 246 11.65 -19.39 -11.72
N VAL A 247 11.40 -18.10 -11.94
CA VAL A 247 10.84 -17.23 -10.89
C VAL A 247 9.95 -16.14 -11.47
N THR A 248 8.92 -15.78 -10.73
CA THR A 248 8.10 -14.60 -11.03
C THR A 248 8.85 -13.33 -10.61
N SER A 249 9.95 -12.98 -11.28
CA SER A 249 10.76 -11.79 -10.97
C SER A 249 10.70 -10.73 -12.06
N GLN A 250 10.52 -9.47 -11.64
CA GLN A 250 10.60 -8.28 -12.49
C GLN A 250 12.05 -7.79 -12.68
N ALA A 251 13.03 -8.38 -11.99
CA ALA A 251 14.45 -8.01 -12.04
C ALA A 251 15.36 -9.26 -11.96
N PRO A 252 15.30 -10.17 -12.94
CA PRO A 252 15.96 -11.47 -12.85
C PRO A 252 17.49 -11.41 -12.70
N HIS A 253 18.16 -10.45 -13.35
CA HIS A 253 19.61 -10.27 -13.17
C HIS A 253 19.99 -9.82 -11.75
N VAL A 254 19.21 -8.90 -11.16
CA VAL A 254 19.38 -8.51 -9.75
C VAL A 254 19.16 -9.70 -8.82
N VAL A 255 18.12 -10.50 -9.07
CA VAL A 255 17.88 -11.74 -8.33
C VAL A 255 19.08 -12.69 -8.47
N ARG A 256 19.64 -12.87 -9.66
CA ARG A 256 20.84 -13.70 -9.87
C ARG A 256 22.01 -13.22 -9.04
N THR A 257 22.31 -11.92 -9.03
CA THR A 257 23.42 -11.35 -8.25
C THR A 257 23.20 -11.52 -6.75
N VAL A 258 21.98 -11.29 -6.25
CA VAL A 258 21.66 -11.51 -4.83
C VAL A 258 21.76 -13.00 -4.47
N VAL A 259 21.16 -13.89 -5.26
CA VAL A 259 21.25 -15.35 -5.05
C VAL A 259 22.70 -15.82 -5.08
N SER A 260 23.52 -15.32 -6.01
CA SER A 260 24.94 -15.64 -6.06
C SER A 260 25.68 -15.20 -4.80
N SER A 261 25.45 -13.95 -4.36
CA SER A 261 26.08 -13.41 -3.16
C SER A 261 25.68 -14.17 -1.89
N LEU A 262 24.41 -14.59 -1.78
CA LEU A 262 23.89 -15.27 -0.60
C LEU A 262 24.24 -16.77 -0.56
N SER A 263 24.26 -17.44 -1.71
CA SER A 263 24.55 -18.88 -1.80
C SER A 263 26.04 -19.22 -1.92
N GLY A 264 26.88 -18.26 -2.32
CA GLY A 264 28.28 -18.49 -2.66
C GLY A 264 28.50 -19.19 -4.01
N ILE A 265 27.44 -19.52 -4.74
CA ILE A 265 27.52 -20.06 -6.11
C ILE A 265 27.84 -18.89 -7.05
N SER A 266 28.93 -19.00 -7.82
CA SER A 266 29.29 -17.99 -8.84
C SER A 266 28.11 -17.67 -9.77
N GLU A 267 27.90 -16.39 -10.09
CA GLU A 267 26.85 -15.95 -11.02
C GLU A 267 26.85 -16.72 -12.35
N SER A 268 28.02 -17.09 -12.88
CA SER A 268 28.14 -17.89 -14.12
C SER A 268 27.56 -19.31 -14.03
N LYS A 269 27.23 -19.76 -12.80
CA LYS A 269 26.59 -21.03 -12.49
C LYS A 269 25.21 -20.85 -11.87
N VAL A 270 24.68 -19.62 -11.81
CA VAL A 270 23.32 -19.32 -11.40
C VAL A 270 22.57 -18.77 -12.61
N ARG A 271 21.59 -19.53 -13.10
CA ARG A 271 20.70 -19.10 -14.18
C ARG A 271 19.34 -18.77 -13.61
N VAL A 272 18.93 -17.51 -13.70
CA VAL A 272 17.58 -17.08 -13.36
C VAL A 272 16.78 -16.92 -14.64
N ILE A 273 15.59 -17.48 -14.66
CA ILE A 273 14.67 -17.43 -15.79
C ILE A 273 13.36 -16.85 -15.27
N SER A 274 13.06 -15.61 -15.66
CA SER A 274 11.71 -15.08 -15.58
C SER A 274 10.97 -15.46 -16.86
N PRO A 275 10.03 -16.42 -16.83
CA PRO A 275 9.30 -16.84 -18.02
C PRO A 275 8.13 -15.85 -18.28
N ASP A 276 7.00 -16.31 -18.84
CA ASP A 276 5.82 -15.46 -18.85
C ASP A 276 5.35 -15.19 -17.42
N ILE A 277 4.98 -13.94 -17.11
CA ILE A 277 4.51 -13.50 -15.79
C ILE A 277 3.09 -12.95 -15.90
N GLY A 278 2.17 -13.50 -15.11
CA GLY A 278 0.74 -13.15 -15.10
C GLY A 278 0.44 -11.86 -14.32
N GLY A 279 1.06 -10.76 -14.73
CA GLY A 279 1.02 -9.48 -14.03
C GLY A 279 2.05 -9.39 -12.89
N GLY A 280 2.57 -8.19 -12.66
CA GLY A 280 3.57 -7.92 -11.62
C GLY A 280 3.23 -6.70 -10.79
N PHE A 281 3.06 -5.55 -11.44
CA PHE A 281 2.63 -4.29 -10.80
C PHE A 281 3.49 -3.90 -9.59
N GLY A 282 4.79 -4.21 -9.60
CA GLY A 282 5.71 -3.92 -8.49
C GLY A 282 5.77 -5.01 -7.42
N ASN A 283 4.79 -5.93 -7.36
CA ASN A 283 4.80 -7.02 -6.38
C ASN A 283 5.97 -7.97 -6.57
N LYS A 284 6.45 -8.12 -7.80
CA LYS A 284 7.39 -9.16 -8.21
C LYS A 284 8.83 -8.62 -8.35
N VAL A 285 9.14 -7.47 -7.73
CA VAL A 285 10.49 -6.87 -7.76
C VAL A 285 11.40 -7.49 -6.69
N GLY A 286 10.92 -7.55 -5.45
CA GLY A 286 11.69 -8.06 -4.31
C GLY A 286 11.92 -9.57 -4.34
N ILE A 287 12.78 -10.04 -3.44
CA ILE A 287 13.00 -11.45 -3.15
C ILE A 287 12.15 -11.81 -1.94
N TYR A 288 11.40 -12.91 -2.03
CA TYR A 288 10.53 -13.39 -0.95
C TYR A 288 11.11 -14.62 -0.25
N PRO A 289 10.74 -14.87 1.01
CA PRO A 289 11.22 -16.03 1.76
C PRO A 289 11.01 -17.37 1.04
N GLY A 290 9.86 -17.54 0.36
CA GLY A 290 9.59 -18.74 -0.42
C GLY A 290 10.60 -19.02 -1.53
N TYR A 291 11.21 -17.99 -2.13
CA TYR A 291 12.28 -18.18 -3.10
C TYR A 291 13.55 -18.73 -2.45
N VAL A 292 13.93 -18.14 -1.31
CA VAL A 292 15.14 -18.55 -0.55
C VAL A 292 15.00 -19.99 -0.08
N VAL A 293 13.86 -20.32 0.52
CA VAL A 293 13.56 -21.68 1.00
C VAL A 293 13.59 -22.69 -0.14
N ALA A 294 12.95 -22.41 -1.28
CA ALA A 294 12.96 -23.32 -2.42
C ALA A 294 14.38 -23.57 -2.96
N ILE A 295 15.21 -22.53 -3.02
CA ILE A 295 16.61 -22.63 -3.43
C ILE A 295 17.40 -23.49 -2.44
N VAL A 296 17.32 -23.20 -1.13
CA VAL A 296 18.00 -23.98 -0.09
C VAL A 296 17.57 -25.44 -0.13
N ALA A 297 16.26 -25.71 -0.17
CA ALA A 297 15.72 -27.06 -0.26
C ALA A 297 16.22 -27.80 -1.50
N SER A 298 16.29 -27.12 -2.65
CA SER A 298 16.79 -27.72 -3.89
C SER A 298 18.29 -28.07 -3.80
N ILE A 299 19.10 -27.20 -3.19
CA ILE A 299 20.53 -27.46 -2.94
C ILE A 299 20.71 -28.67 -2.03
N VAL A 300 19.96 -28.73 -0.93
CA VAL A 300 20.05 -29.80 0.07
C VAL A 300 19.59 -31.15 -0.49
N LEU A 301 18.47 -31.16 -1.22
CA LEU A 301 17.87 -32.39 -1.76
C LEU A 301 18.48 -32.84 -3.09
N GLY A 302 19.21 -31.97 -3.79
CA GLY A 302 19.80 -32.26 -5.11
C GLY A 302 18.77 -32.50 -6.21
N ARG A 303 17.60 -31.87 -6.13
CA ARG A 303 16.49 -32.00 -7.09
C ARG A 303 15.62 -30.75 -7.14
N PRO A 304 14.74 -30.58 -8.15
CA PRO A 304 13.92 -29.39 -8.28
C PRO A 304 12.88 -29.24 -7.15
N VAL A 305 12.65 -28.02 -6.69
CA VAL A 305 11.66 -27.65 -5.66
C VAL A 305 10.81 -26.49 -6.17
N LYS A 306 9.49 -26.69 -6.20
CA LYS A 306 8.50 -25.68 -6.62
C LYS A 306 7.86 -25.03 -5.40
N PHE A 307 7.78 -23.70 -5.40
CA PHE A 307 7.00 -22.88 -4.49
C PHE A 307 5.98 -22.08 -5.28
N VAL A 308 4.70 -22.10 -4.88
CA VAL A 308 3.65 -21.24 -5.42
C VAL A 308 2.71 -20.88 -4.27
N GLU A 309 2.67 -19.61 -3.88
CA GLU A 309 1.79 -19.15 -2.81
C GLU A 309 0.34 -19.02 -3.30
N ASN A 310 -0.61 -19.11 -2.37
CA ASN A 310 -2.02 -18.86 -2.60
C ASN A 310 -2.38 -17.36 -2.48
N ARG A 311 -3.62 -16.99 -2.80
CA ARG A 311 -4.07 -15.59 -2.80
C ARG A 311 -4.08 -14.95 -1.41
N THR A 312 -4.42 -15.70 -0.37
CA THR A 312 -4.46 -15.20 1.01
C THR A 312 -3.05 -14.87 1.47
N GLU A 313 -2.10 -15.78 1.24
CA GLU A 313 -0.68 -15.55 1.51
C GLU A 313 -0.18 -14.33 0.75
N HIS A 314 -0.44 -14.28 -0.56
CA HIS A 314 -0.02 -13.18 -1.42
C HIS A 314 -0.43 -11.80 -0.89
N LEU A 315 -1.73 -11.61 -0.58
CA LEU A 315 -2.26 -10.36 -0.04
C LEU A 315 -1.74 -10.04 1.37
N SER A 316 -1.32 -11.06 2.12
CA SER A 316 -0.94 -10.92 3.53
C SER A 316 0.55 -10.73 3.75
N THR A 317 1.41 -11.21 2.85
CA THR A 317 2.85 -11.33 3.12
C THR A 317 3.75 -10.73 2.04
N THR A 318 3.23 -10.49 0.84
CA THR A 318 4.01 -9.85 -0.23
C THR A 318 3.90 -8.33 -0.19
N ALA A 319 4.64 -7.65 -1.08
CA ALA A 319 4.79 -6.20 -1.05
C ALA A 319 3.44 -5.47 -1.22
N TRP A 320 2.90 -5.00 -0.09
CA TRP A 320 1.80 -4.05 -0.03
C TRP A 320 2.23 -2.68 -0.61
N ALA A 321 1.28 -1.77 -0.83
CA ALA A 321 1.55 -0.42 -1.32
C ALA A 321 0.84 0.69 -0.51
N ARG A 322 1.45 1.90 -0.50
CA ARG A 322 0.95 3.18 0.08
C ARG A 322 1.22 3.43 1.57
N ASP A 323 0.20 3.36 2.42
CA ASP A 323 0.23 3.46 3.91
C ASP A 323 1.02 4.68 4.41
N TYR A 324 0.74 5.82 3.77
CA TYR A 324 1.34 7.12 4.08
C TYR A 324 0.30 8.03 4.72
N PHE A 325 0.66 8.57 5.88
CA PHE A 325 -0.10 9.57 6.61
C PHE A 325 0.55 10.92 6.35
N MET A 326 -0.09 11.73 5.50
CA MET A 326 0.51 12.93 4.94
C MET A 326 -0.17 14.17 5.50
N THR A 327 0.61 15.14 5.91
CA THR A 327 0.14 16.50 6.22
C THR A 327 0.71 17.43 5.18
N GLY A 328 -0.15 17.92 4.30
CA GLY A 328 0.18 18.89 3.25
C GLY A 328 -0.23 20.29 3.65
N GLU A 329 0.59 21.27 3.29
CA GLU A 329 0.37 22.68 3.57
C GLU A 329 0.77 23.53 2.36
N ILE A 330 -0.07 24.50 1.98
CA ILE A 330 0.25 25.48 0.94
C ILE A 330 0.15 26.89 1.51
N ALA A 331 1.14 27.73 1.20
CA ALA A 331 1.10 29.16 1.36
C ALA A 331 0.91 29.83 -0.02
N ALA A 332 -0.01 30.78 -0.13
CA ALA A 332 -0.35 31.45 -1.37
C ALA A 332 -0.68 32.94 -1.17
N ASP A 333 -0.66 33.71 -2.26
CA ASP A 333 -1.24 35.05 -2.29
C ASP A 333 -2.78 35.04 -2.36
N GLU A 334 -3.41 36.21 -2.26
CA GLU A 334 -4.87 36.36 -2.33
C GLU A 334 -5.46 35.96 -3.71
N GLN A 335 -4.62 35.90 -4.75
CA GLN A 335 -4.99 35.47 -6.09
C GLN A 335 -4.74 33.96 -6.30
N GLY A 336 -4.31 33.24 -5.26
CA GLY A 336 -4.03 31.82 -5.31
C GLY A 336 -2.77 31.45 -6.06
N ARG A 337 -1.80 32.37 -6.21
CA ARG A 337 -0.44 32.00 -6.63
C ARG A 337 0.30 31.38 -5.46
N ILE A 338 0.78 30.16 -5.66
CA ILE A 338 1.47 29.39 -4.63
C ILE A 338 2.86 29.99 -4.41
N GLN A 339 3.19 30.22 -3.14
CA GLN A 339 4.47 30.77 -2.71
C GLN A 339 5.33 29.72 -2.02
N ALA A 340 4.72 28.78 -1.29
CA ALA A 340 5.44 27.66 -0.70
C ALA A 340 4.58 26.41 -0.50
N LEU A 341 5.25 25.25 -0.47
CA LEU A 341 4.69 23.95 -0.12
C LEU A 341 5.45 23.34 1.07
N ARG A 342 4.73 22.86 2.08
CA ARG A 342 5.31 22.07 3.18
C ARG A 342 4.59 20.73 3.29
N VAL A 343 5.33 19.63 3.36
CA VAL A 343 4.77 18.28 3.49
C VAL A 343 5.50 17.50 4.58
N ASN A 344 4.75 16.93 5.51
CA ASN A 344 5.27 16.00 6.52
C ASN A 344 4.57 14.65 6.34
N VAL A 345 5.33 13.56 6.39
CA VAL A 345 4.82 12.21 6.17
C VAL A 345 5.26 11.29 7.30
N LEU A 346 4.30 10.53 7.84
CA LEU A 346 4.56 9.33 8.61
C LEU A 346 4.26 8.11 7.72
N GLY A 347 5.29 7.35 7.37
CA GLY A 347 5.19 6.15 6.56
C GLY A 347 5.24 4.90 7.43
N ASP A 348 4.22 4.05 7.34
CA ASP A 348 4.24 2.72 7.96
C ASP A 348 4.90 1.73 7.01
N HIS A 349 5.97 1.05 7.43
CA HIS A 349 6.71 0.10 6.58
C HIS A 349 6.43 -1.37 6.91
N GLY A 350 5.60 -1.66 7.92
CA GLY A 350 5.46 -3.00 8.50
C GLY A 350 6.68 -3.41 9.32
N ALA A 351 6.89 -4.72 9.48
CA ALA A 351 7.84 -5.26 10.43
C ALA A 351 9.29 -5.12 9.99
N PHE A 352 9.53 -5.16 8.68
CA PHE A 352 10.84 -5.07 8.05
C PHE A 352 10.79 -4.01 6.98
N ASN A 353 11.87 -3.26 6.79
CA ASN A 353 11.92 -2.33 5.68
C ASN A 353 12.34 -3.10 4.43
N SER A 354 11.36 -3.54 3.63
CA SER A 354 11.60 -4.23 2.35
C SER A 354 11.19 -3.41 1.14
N GLN A 355 11.04 -2.10 1.31
CA GLN A 355 10.66 -1.20 0.23
C GLN A 355 11.65 -1.35 -0.94
N ALA A 356 11.13 -1.41 -2.17
CA ALA A 356 11.94 -1.47 -3.38
C ALA A 356 12.21 -0.05 -3.90
N GLN A 357 13.36 0.53 -3.58
CA GLN A 357 13.77 1.87 -4.01
C GLN A 357 15.23 1.89 -4.44
N PRO A 358 15.68 2.93 -5.16
CA PRO A 358 17.10 3.17 -5.27
C PRO A 358 17.71 3.52 -3.89
N THR A 359 18.92 3.03 -3.62
CA THR A 359 19.54 3.00 -2.28
C THR A 359 19.54 4.35 -1.55
N LYS A 360 19.70 5.47 -2.28
CA LYS A 360 19.81 6.83 -1.71
C LYS A 360 18.46 7.51 -1.42
N TRP A 361 17.35 6.85 -1.73
CA TRP A 361 16.00 7.44 -1.72
C TRP A 361 15.05 6.66 -0.82
N PRO A 362 15.20 6.72 0.52
CA PRO A 362 14.42 5.90 1.45
C PRO A 362 12.90 6.16 1.35
N ALA A 363 12.50 7.38 0.95
CA ALA A 363 11.11 7.76 0.67
C ALA A 363 10.75 7.74 -0.83
N GLY A 364 11.51 7.01 -1.66
CA GLY A 364 11.38 7.04 -3.11
C GLY A 364 11.55 8.47 -3.66
N PHE A 365 10.77 8.80 -4.69
CA PHE A 365 10.69 10.12 -5.31
C PHE A 365 9.52 10.94 -4.80
N MET A 366 9.15 10.78 -3.51
CA MET A 366 8.10 11.57 -2.85
C MET A 366 8.33 13.10 -3.02
N ASN A 367 9.58 13.53 -3.19
CA ASN A 367 9.96 14.92 -3.45
C ASN A 367 9.58 15.46 -4.84
N ILE A 368 8.87 14.70 -5.68
CA ILE A 368 8.14 15.26 -6.83
C ILE A 368 6.82 15.93 -6.42
N CYS A 369 6.49 15.99 -5.11
CA CYS A 369 5.24 16.52 -4.57
C CYS A 369 5.00 18.02 -4.80
N THR A 370 5.91 18.76 -5.45
CA THR A 370 5.57 20.09 -6.01
C THR A 370 4.69 19.99 -7.26
N GLY A 371 4.63 18.79 -7.88
CA GLY A 371 3.75 18.47 -8.99
C GLY A 371 4.03 19.29 -10.24
N SER A 372 2.95 19.69 -10.90
CA SER A 372 2.97 20.41 -12.18
C SER A 372 3.12 21.94 -12.02
N TYR A 373 3.40 22.41 -10.81
CA TYR A 373 3.23 23.80 -10.40
C TYR A 373 4.56 24.53 -10.19
N ASP A 374 4.60 25.81 -10.58
CA ASP A 374 5.73 26.70 -10.36
C ASP A 374 5.73 27.20 -8.91
N ILE A 375 6.33 26.40 -8.02
CA ILE A 375 6.40 26.64 -6.57
C ILE A 375 7.83 27.10 -6.23
N PRO A 376 8.04 28.34 -5.76
CA PRO A 376 9.38 28.88 -5.55
C PRO A 376 10.21 28.21 -4.45
N VAL A 377 9.57 27.75 -3.37
CA VAL A 377 10.24 27.14 -2.22
C VAL A 377 9.38 26.03 -1.63
N ALA A 378 9.99 24.94 -1.19
CA ALA A 378 9.29 23.84 -0.58
C ALA A 378 10.17 23.07 0.42
N TYR A 379 9.53 22.35 1.33
CA TYR A 379 10.19 21.44 2.26
C TYR A 379 9.35 20.16 2.43
N LEU A 380 10.01 19.01 2.36
CA LEU A 380 9.43 17.69 2.59
C LEU A 380 10.21 16.98 3.70
N ASN A 381 9.50 16.43 4.67
CA ASN A 381 10.03 15.53 5.70
C ASN A 381 9.23 14.21 5.72
N VAL A 382 9.93 13.08 5.79
CA VAL A 382 9.36 11.73 5.83
C VAL A 382 10.00 10.94 6.96
N VAL A 383 9.18 10.39 7.84
CA VAL A 383 9.58 9.48 8.91
C VAL A 383 9.00 8.10 8.64
N GLY A 384 9.87 7.10 8.48
CA GLY A 384 9.47 5.69 8.33
C GLY A 384 9.47 4.98 9.68
N VAL A 385 8.44 4.18 9.96
CA VAL A 385 8.29 3.45 11.24
C VAL A 385 7.96 1.97 11.05
N TYR A 386 8.42 1.14 11.99
CA TYR A 386 8.09 -0.28 12.07
C TYR A 386 6.74 -0.50 12.77
N THR A 387 5.97 -1.47 12.28
CA THR A 387 4.72 -1.98 12.87
C THR A 387 4.62 -3.49 12.68
N ASN A 388 3.72 -4.17 13.39
CA ASN A 388 3.49 -5.61 13.25
C ASN A 388 2.65 -5.97 12.01
N LYS A 389 3.08 -5.53 10.83
CA LYS A 389 2.44 -5.77 9.52
C LYS A 389 3.46 -6.34 8.52
N ALA A 390 3.00 -6.93 7.42
CA ALA A 390 3.92 -7.39 6.38
C ALA A 390 4.74 -6.24 5.77
N PRO A 391 5.97 -6.49 5.30
CA PRO A 391 6.84 -5.46 4.76
C PRO A 391 6.51 -5.11 3.30
N GLY A 392 6.87 -3.91 2.84
CA GLY A 392 6.51 -3.44 1.50
C GLY A 392 6.57 -1.92 1.35
N GLY A 393 5.59 -1.35 0.64
CA GLY A 393 5.36 0.09 0.49
C GLY A 393 5.47 0.59 -0.94
N VAL A 394 6.60 0.32 -1.61
CA VAL A 394 6.78 0.61 -3.03
C VAL A 394 6.32 -0.58 -3.86
N ALA A 395 5.06 -0.50 -4.30
CA ALA A 395 4.43 -1.40 -5.24
C ALA A 395 3.22 -0.71 -5.89
N TYR A 396 2.54 -1.45 -6.76
CA TYR A 396 1.26 -1.10 -7.38
C TYR A 396 1.29 0.20 -8.18
N ARG A 397 2.18 0.28 -9.18
CA ARG A 397 2.27 1.43 -10.08
C ARG A 397 2.55 2.78 -9.40
N CYS A 398 3.40 2.78 -8.37
CA CYS A 398 3.69 3.99 -7.60
C CYS A 398 4.89 4.80 -8.07
N SER A 399 5.68 4.29 -9.02
CA SER A 399 6.90 4.94 -9.52
C SER A 399 7.84 5.43 -8.41
N PHE A 400 7.95 4.65 -7.33
CA PHE A 400 8.67 5.02 -6.11
C PHE A 400 8.00 6.20 -5.38
N ARG A 401 6.79 6.00 -4.85
CA ARG A 401 6.05 7.00 -4.02
C ARG A 401 5.50 8.22 -4.76
N VAL A 402 5.49 8.23 -6.09
CA VAL A 402 4.89 9.31 -6.90
C VAL A 402 3.38 9.32 -6.79
N THR A 403 2.74 8.16 -6.58
CA THR A 403 1.31 8.09 -6.26
C THR A 403 0.94 8.95 -5.06
N GLU A 404 1.72 8.86 -3.98
CA GLU A 404 1.54 9.61 -2.73
C GLU A 404 1.87 11.10 -2.95
N ALA A 405 2.95 11.39 -3.69
CA ALA A 405 3.37 12.76 -4.02
C ALA A 405 2.32 13.52 -4.84
N VAL A 406 1.75 12.88 -5.87
CA VAL A 406 0.70 13.45 -6.71
C VAL A 406 -0.61 13.55 -5.93
N TYR A 407 -0.93 12.57 -5.09
CA TYR A 407 -2.13 12.64 -4.27
C TYR A 407 -2.10 13.84 -3.32
N VAL A 408 -1.01 14.03 -2.57
CA VAL A 408 -0.94 15.16 -1.62
C VAL A 408 -1.05 16.51 -2.33
N ILE A 409 -0.32 16.73 -3.42
CA ILE A 409 -0.35 18.03 -4.10
C ILE A 409 -1.71 18.29 -4.74
N GLU A 410 -2.31 17.31 -5.41
CA GLU A 410 -3.60 17.51 -6.08
C GLU A 410 -4.75 17.68 -5.09
N ARG A 411 -4.71 17.01 -3.94
CA ARG A 411 -5.64 17.28 -2.83
C ARG A 411 -5.46 18.70 -2.30
N MET A 412 -4.22 19.13 -2.08
CA MET A 412 -3.92 20.48 -1.57
C MET A 412 -4.32 21.60 -2.55
N MET A 413 -4.21 21.36 -3.86
CA MET A 413 -4.73 22.27 -4.88
C MET A 413 -6.25 22.47 -4.76
N ASP A 414 -6.99 21.39 -4.49
CA ASP A 414 -8.45 21.48 -4.30
C ASP A 414 -8.81 22.20 -3.01
N VAL A 415 -8.11 21.92 -1.91
CA VAL A 415 -8.31 22.63 -0.63
C VAL A 415 -8.06 24.14 -0.80
N LEU A 416 -7.01 24.52 -1.53
CA LEU A 416 -6.73 25.92 -1.87
C LEU A 416 -7.83 26.54 -2.74
N ALA A 417 -8.28 25.82 -3.78
CA ALA A 417 -9.35 26.29 -4.67
C ALA A 417 -10.65 26.57 -3.90
N HIS A 418 -11.06 25.63 -3.04
CA HIS A 418 -12.26 25.77 -2.23
C HIS A 418 -12.14 26.93 -1.25
N LYS A 419 -10.98 27.11 -0.59
CA LYS A 419 -10.76 28.26 0.31
C LYS A 419 -10.88 29.60 -0.41
N LEU A 420 -10.42 29.69 -1.66
CA LEU A 420 -10.44 30.91 -2.46
C LEU A 420 -11.74 31.11 -3.25
N GLY A 421 -12.64 30.12 -3.28
CA GLY A 421 -13.88 30.18 -4.06
C GLY A 421 -13.65 30.22 -5.58
N VAL A 422 -12.57 29.58 -6.06
CA VAL A 422 -12.24 29.47 -7.50
C VAL A 422 -12.40 28.04 -7.98
N SER A 423 -12.57 27.83 -9.29
CA SER A 423 -12.73 26.47 -9.82
C SER A 423 -11.44 25.65 -9.71
N LEU A 424 -11.57 24.32 -9.60
CA LEU A 424 -10.44 23.39 -9.49
C LEU A 424 -9.48 23.46 -10.69
N ALA A 425 -10.01 23.68 -11.90
CA ALA A 425 -9.19 23.86 -13.10
C ALA A 425 -8.49 25.23 -13.13
N GLU A 426 -9.16 26.29 -12.68
CA GLU A 426 -8.60 27.64 -12.72
C GLU A 426 -7.39 27.79 -11.78
N ILE A 427 -7.45 27.24 -10.56
CA ILE A 427 -6.31 27.33 -9.63
C ILE A 427 -5.06 26.64 -10.21
N ARG A 428 -5.25 25.56 -10.98
CA ARG A 428 -4.16 24.82 -11.64
C ARG A 428 -3.58 25.63 -12.80
N MET A 429 -4.44 26.17 -13.67
CA MET A 429 -4.04 27.06 -14.77
C MET A 429 -3.23 28.26 -14.30
N ARG A 430 -3.55 28.81 -13.12
CA ARG A 430 -2.77 29.89 -12.52
C ARG A 430 -1.36 29.43 -12.17
N ASN A 431 -1.17 28.23 -11.64
CA ASN A 431 0.09 27.82 -11.03
C ASN A 431 0.99 26.93 -11.88
N PHE A 432 0.57 26.46 -13.06
CA PHE A 432 1.40 25.59 -13.89
C PHE A 432 2.77 26.18 -14.24
N VAL A 433 3.78 25.29 -14.26
CA VAL A 433 5.03 25.52 -15.00
C VAL A 433 4.69 25.69 -16.48
N LYS A 434 5.21 26.75 -17.10
CA LYS A 434 4.93 27.08 -18.51
C LYS A 434 5.83 26.30 -19.47
N PRO A 435 5.39 26.05 -20.72
CA PRO A 435 6.18 25.30 -21.70
C PRO A 435 7.59 25.88 -21.95
N GLU A 436 7.73 27.21 -21.94
CA GLU A 436 9.01 27.89 -22.14
C GLU A 436 9.97 27.83 -20.94
N GLN A 437 9.52 27.33 -19.78
CA GLN A 437 10.36 27.16 -18.59
C GLN A 437 11.09 25.81 -18.58
N PHE A 438 10.78 24.88 -19.49
CA PHE A 438 11.43 23.57 -19.54
C PHE A 438 12.79 23.62 -20.25
N PRO A 439 13.82 22.88 -19.78
CA PRO A 439 13.81 22.05 -18.57
C PRO A 439 13.71 22.88 -17.28
N TYR A 440 12.86 22.46 -16.35
CA TYR A 440 12.47 23.25 -15.17
C TYR A 440 12.99 22.62 -13.87
N ASP A 441 13.75 23.38 -13.10
CA ASP A 441 14.23 22.96 -11.77
C ASP A 441 13.16 23.24 -10.70
N THR A 442 12.66 22.17 -10.10
CA THR A 442 11.69 22.21 -8.99
C THR A 442 12.36 22.61 -7.67
N ALA A 443 11.59 23.17 -6.75
CA ALA A 443 12.08 23.54 -5.41
C ALA A 443 12.64 22.37 -4.57
N LEU A 444 12.32 21.13 -4.95
CA LEU A 444 12.78 19.91 -4.25
C LEU A 444 13.84 19.12 -5.03
N GLY A 445 14.46 19.72 -6.06
CA GLY A 445 15.70 19.24 -6.66
C GLY A 445 15.56 18.37 -7.92
N TRP A 446 14.36 18.18 -8.46
CA TRP A 446 14.14 17.54 -9.77
C TRP A 446 14.18 18.54 -10.91
N GLN A 447 14.69 18.11 -12.07
CA GLN A 447 14.69 18.88 -13.32
C GLN A 447 13.74 18.24 -14.33
N LEU A 448 12.54 18.81 -14.47
CA LEU A 448 11.52 18.32 -15.40
C LEU A 448 12.00 18.48 -16.84
N ASP A 449 11.81 17.47 -17.69
CA ASP A 449 12.42 17.44 -19.03
C ASP A 449 11.66 18.26 -20.08
N SER A 450 10.33 18.14 -20.14
CA SER A 450 9.44 18.92 -21.01
C SER A 450 7.97 18.78 -20.60
N GLY A 451 7.14 19.81 -20.85
CA GLY A 451 5.70 19.77 -20.55
C GLY A 451 4.89 20.88 -21.22
N ASN A 452 3.60 20.62 -21.48
CA ASN A 452 2.65 21.63 -21.97
C ASN A 452 1.28 21.49 -21.27
N TYR A 453 1.28 21.82 -19.99
CA TYR A 453 0.17 21.52 -19.08
C TYR A 453 -1.08 22.35 -19.37
N HIS A 454 -0.93 23.64 -19.70
CA HIS A 454 -2.03 24.51 -20.08
C HIS A 454 -2.81 23.93 -21.27
N PHE A 455 -2.10 23.51 -22.32
CA PHE A 455 -2.76 22.96 -23.50
C PHE A 455 -3.49 21.65 -23.20
N ALA A 456 -2.87 20.74 -22.44
CA ALA A 456 -3.50 19.47 -22.08
C ALA A 456 -4.76 19.65 -21.24
N LEU A 457 -4.72 20.47 -20.18
CA LEU A 457 -5.91 20.71 -19.36
C LEU A 457 -7.01 21.41 -20.18
N GLN A 458 -6.67 22.37 -21.03
CA GLN A 458 -7.64 23.03 -21.90
C GLN A 458 -8.33 22.03 -22.84
N LYS A 459 -7.55 21.14 -23.49
CA LYS A 459 -8.08 20.12 -24.39
C LYS A 459 -9.10 19.21 -23.69
N VAL A 460 -8.81 18.81 -22.44
CA VAL A 460 -9.72 17.97 -21.65
C VAL A 460 -10.98 18.74 -21.25
N MET A 461 -10.82 19.98 -20.78
CA MET A 461 -11.96 20.84 -20.43
C MET A 461 -12.90 21.07 -21.62
N ASP A 462 -12.36 21.27 -22.82
CA ASP A 462 -13.14 21.41 -24.04
C ASP A 462 -13.87 20.11 -24.39
N ALA A 463 -13.22 18.95 -24.27
CA ALA A 463 -13.79 17.64 -24.59
C ALA A 463 -14.93 17.22 -23.65
N VAL A 464 -14.91 17.66 -22.39
CA VAL A 464 -15.95 17.36 -21.41
C VAL A 464 -16.99 18.47 -21.23
N ASP A 465 -16.84 19.60 -21.93
CA ASP A 465 -17.61 20.83 -21.72
C ASP A 465 -17.64 21.24 -20.24
N TYR A 466 -16.45 21.49 -19.69
CA TYR A 466 -16.27 21.80 -18.27
C TYR A 466 -17.15 22.96 -17.75
N PRO A 467 -17.35 24.07 -18.49
CA PRO A 467 -18.29 25.11 -18.07
C PRO A 467 -19.74 24.62 -17.93
N ALA A 468 -20.21 23.77 -18.85
CA ALA A 468 -21.55 23.19 -18.74
C ALA A 468 -21.66 22.23 -17.54
N LEU A 469 -20.61 21.48 -17.22
CA LEU A 469 -20.57 20.63 -16.02
C LEU A 469 -20.69 21.45 -14.73
N LEU A 470 -20.01 22.59 -14.63
CA LEU A 470 -20.10 23.47 -13.46
C LEU A 470 -21.52 24.04 -13.28
N GLU A 471 -22.17 24.45 -14.37
CA GLU A 471 -23.57 24.91 -14.31
C GLU A 471 -24.53 23.77 -13.95
N GLU A 472 -24.34 22.57 -14.50
CA GLU A 472 -25.12 21.38 -14.13
C GLU A 472 -24.97 21.08 -12.63
N GLN A 473 -23.74 21.07 -12.12
CA GLN A 473 -23.45 20.82 -10.72
C GLN A 473 -24.14 21.85 -9.81
N LYS A 474 -24.10 23.13 -10.17
CA LYS A 474 -24.76 24.19 -9.42
C LYS A 474 -26.27 23.94 -9.33
N VAL A 475 -26.93 23.65 -10.44
CA VAL A 475 -28.37 23.32 -10.48
C VAL A 475 -28.68 22.08 -9.62
N LYS A 476 -27.85 21.04 -9.70
CA LYS A 476 -27.99 19.85 -8.86
C LYS A 476 -27.85 20.14 -7.37
N ARG A 477 -26.86 20.96 -6.98
CA ARG A 477 -26.69 21.40 -5.59
C ARG A 477 -27.92 22.17 -5.09
N GLU A 478 -28.50 23.05 -5.90
CA GLU A 478 -29.74 23.78 -5.59
C GLU A 478 -30.94 22.83 -5.38
N ASN A 479 -30.99 21.71 -6.12
CA ASN A 479 -31.99 20.65 -5.94
C ASN A 479 -31.66 19.67 -4.80
N GLY A 480 -30.53 19.85 -4.12
CA GLY A 480 -30.07 18.92 -3.10
C GLY A 480 -29.70 17.56 -3.68
N GLU A 481 -29.07 17.50 -4.84
CA GLU A 481 -28.37 16.31 -5.37
C GLU A 481 -26.86 16.46 -5.17
N LEU A 482 -26.13 15.34 -5.17
CA LEU A 482 -24.66 15.33 -4.99
C LEU A 482 -23.99 14.94 -6.31
N MET A 483 -23.50 15.95 -7.01
CA MET A 483 -22.64 15.80 -8.19
C MET A 483 -21.27 16.39 -7.89
N GLY A 484 -20.22 15.64 -8.20
CA GLY A 484 -18.83 16.06 -8.01
C GLY A 484 -18.04 16.03 -9.30
N ILE A 485 -17.14 17.00 -9.47
CA ILE A 485 -16.26 17.11 -10.62
C ILE A 485 -14.81 17.12 -10.10
N GLY A 486 -14.10 16.03 -10.34
CA GLY A 486 -12.69 15.91 -9.96
C GLY A 486 -11.79 16.39 -11.09
N VAL A 487 -10.72 17.10 -10.73
CA VAL A 487 -9.67 17.52 -11.67
C VAL A 487 -8.32 17.06 -11.10
N CYS A 488 -7.51 16.42 -11.93
CA CYS A 488 -6.13 16.07 -11.59
C CYS A 488 -5.20 16.44 -12.74
N THR A 489 -4.14 17.21 -12.46
CA THR A 489 -3.09 17.55 -13.43
C THR A 489 -1.73 17.20 -12.88
N PHE A 490 -1.24 16.02 -13.23
CA PHE A 490 -0.08 15.42 -12.61
C PHE A 490 1.15 15.46 -13.51
N THR A 491 2.32 15.52 -12.87
CA THR A 491 3.63 15.29 -13.49
C THR A 491 4.24 14.06 -12.84
N GLU A 492 4.58 13.08 -13.66
CA GLU A 492 5.30 11.87 -13.24
C GLU A 492 6.82 12.09 -13.32
N ILE A 493 7.59 11.19 -12.70
CA ILE A 493 9.04 11.02 -12.79
C ILE A 493 9.37 9.52 -12.95
N VAL A 494 9.63 9.10 -14.19
CA VAL A 494 9.89 7.68 -14.54
C VAL A 494 11.18 7.50 -15.30
N GLY A 495 11.68 6.27 -15.32
CA GLY A 495 13.01 5.98 -15.87
C GLY A 495 14.11 6.05 -14.82
N ALA A 496 13.83 5.58 -13.60
CA ALA A 496 14.82 5.44 -12.53
C ALA A 496 16.12 4.82 -13.05
N GLY A 497 17.19 5.60 -12.90
CA GLY A 497 18.08 5.83 -14.03
C GLY A 497 19.46 6.36 -13.64
N PRO A 498 19.71 7.69 -13.66
CA PRO A 498 21.07 8.23 -13.71
C PRO A 498 22.00 7.62 -12.66
N THR A 499 23.07 6.95 -13.10
CA THR A 499 23.94 6.16 -12.20
C THR A 499 24.59 6.99 -11.09
N ARG A 500 24.68 8.31 -11.26
CA ARG A 500 25.16 9.25 -10.23
C ARG A 500 24.39 9.17 -8.90
N ASN A 501 23.09 8.91 -8.95
CA ASN A 501 22.21 8.96 -7.77
C ASN A 501 21.16 7.86 -7.70
N CYS A 502 21.10 6.96 -8.68
CA CYS A 502 20.18 5.83 -8.71
C CYS A 502 20.95 4.52 -8.86
N ASP A 503 20.89 3.69 -7.83
CA ASP A 503 21.45 2.34 -7.81
C ASP A 503 20.53 1.39 -7.03
N ILE A 504 20.54 0.11 -7.39
CA ILE A 504 19.93 -0.97 -6.61
C ILE A 504 21.08 -1.81 -6.05
N LEU A 505 21.26 -1.77 -4.73
CA LEU A 505 22.33 -2.50 -4.04
C LEU A 505 23.73 -2.21 -4.64
N GLY A 506 23.99 -0.94 -5.01
CA GLY A 506 25.26 -0.50 -5.61
C GLY A 506 25.36 -0.70 -7.12
N ILE A 507 24.37 -1.32 -7.77
CA ILE A 507 24.32 -1.49 -9.23
C ILE A 507 23.58 -0.29 -9.82
N GLY A 508 24.29 0.54 -10.60
CA GLY A 508 23.70 1.73 -11.23
C GLY A 508 22.48 1.39 -12.10
N MET A 509 21.45 2.23 -12.10
CA MET A 509 20.16 1.94 -12.72
C MET A 509 20.10 2.12 -14.25
N PHE A 510 21.12 1.64 -14.96
CA PHE A 510 21.11 1.50 -16.42
C PHE A 510 20.17 0.38 -16.88
N ASP A 511 20.00 0.24 -18.19
CA ASP A 511 19.49 -0.99 -18.81
C ASP A 511 20.15 -1.21 -20.16
N SER A 512 19.83 -2.30 -20.84
CA SER A 512 20.64 -2.76 -21.98
C SER A 512 19.83 -3.42 -23.09
N ALA A 513 20.45 -3.47 -24.27
CA ALA A 513 19.96 -4.19 -25.43
C ALA A 513 21.12 -4.83 -26.21
N GLU A 514 20.96 -6.08 -26.61
CA GLU A 514 21.78 -6.78 -27.61
C GLU A 514 20.91 -7.03 -28.84
N ILE A 515 21.39 -6.64 -30.02
CA ILE A 515 20.68 -6.86 -31.29
C ILE A 515 21.64 -7.55 -32.25
N ARG A 516 21.22 -8.69 -32.81
CA ARG A 516 21.96 -9.44 -33.82
C ARG A 516 21.10 -9.66 -35.06
N MET A 517 21.57 -9.17 -36.20
CA MET A 517 20.96 -9.43 -37.50
C MET A 517 21.62 -10.64 -38.16
N HIS A 518 20.82 -11.63 -38.54
CA HIS A 518 21.25 -12.84 -39.22
C HIS A 518 21.57 -12.60 -40.71
N PRO A 519 22.28 -13.52 -41.38
CA PRO A 519 22.63 -13.38 -42.79
C PRO A 519 21.43 -13.19 -43.74
N ASP A 520 20.24 -13.68 -43.37
CA ASP A 520 19.01 -13.56 -44.15
C ASP A 520 18.22 -12.27 -43.88
N GLY A 521 18.72 -11.42 -42.96
CA GLY A 521 18.11 -10.15 -42.54
C GLY A 521 17.12 -10.27 -41.39
N SER A 522 16.83 -11.48 -40.87
CA SER A 522 16.05 -11.65 -39.64
C SER A 522 16.85 -11.22 -38.41
N ILE A 523 16.19 -10.89 -37.30
CA ILE A 523 16.84 -10.34 -36.10
C ILE A 523 16.43 -11.13 -34.86
N ILE A 524 17.40 -11.37 -33.98
CA ILE A 524 17.16 -11.67 -32.57
C ILE A 524 17.67 -10.52 -31.72
N ALA A 525 16.87 -10.06 -30.77
CA ALA A 525 17.23 -9.02 -29.84
C ALA A 525 16.82 -9.38 -28.41
N ARG A 526 17.66 -8.98 -27.45
CA ARG A 526 17.45 -9.23 -26.04
C ARG A 526 17.67 -7.97 -25.23
N MET A 527 16.90 -7.80 -24.16
CA MET A 527 17.03 -6.65 -23.26
C MET A 527 17.16 -7.12 -21.81
N GLY A 528 17.72 -6.25 -20.98
CA GLY A 528 17.84 -6.47 -19.54
C GLY A 528 16.56 -6.20 -18.74
N THR A 529 15.49 -5.78 -19.42
CA THR A 529 14.13 -5.69 -18.90
C THR A 529 13.41 -7.06 -18.91
N ILE A 530 12.19 -7.10 -18.39
CA ILE A 530 11.31 -8.27 -18.47
C ILE A 530 9.86 -7.83 -18.50
N SER A 531 9.06 -8.32 -19.45
CA SER A 531 7.62 -8.03 -19.48
C SER A 531 6.80 -8.86 -18.50
N GLN A 532 5.72 -8.27 -17.96
CA GLN A 532 4.62 -8.93 -17.27
C GLN A 532 3.27 -8.65 -17.95
N GLY A 533 3.30 -8.36 -19.26
CA GLY A 533 2.11 -8.08 -20.07
C GLY A 533 2.09 -6.72 -20.77
N GLN A 534 3.09 -5.86 -20.57
CA GLN A 534 3.17 -4.52 -21.16
C GLN A 534 3.46 -4.51 -22.68
N GLY A 535 3.72 -5.67 -23.29
CA GLY A 535 3.84 -5.80 -24.74
C GLY A 535 5.24 -5.55 -25.30
N HIS A 536 6.29 -5.80 -24.52
CA HIS A 536 7.69 -5.52 -24.87
C HIS A 536 8.15 -6.24 -26.14
N ALA A 537 7.74 -7.50 -26.33
CA ALA A 537 8.14 -8.26 -27.51
C ALA A 537 7.57 -7.66 -28.80
N THR A 538 6.45 -6.96 -28.69
CA THR A 538 5.88 -6.16 -29.78
C THR A 538 6.59 -4.82 -29.92
N THR A 539 6.65 -4.01 -28.86
CA THR A 539 7.09 -2.61 -28.94
C THR A 539 8.59 -2.46 -29.20
N TYR A 540 9.46 -3.30 -28.62
CA TYR A 540 10.89 -3.25 -28.93
C TYR A 540 11.16 -3.66 -30.37
N ALA A 541 10.42 -4.63 -30.91
CA ALA A 541 10.50 -4.97 -32.33
C ALA A 541 10.10 -3.80 -33.23
N GLN A 542 9.11 -2.98 -32.86
CA GLN A 542 8.73 -1.78 -33.63
C GLN A 542 9.85 -0.74 -33.68
N ILE A 543 10.59 -0.56 -32.58
CA ILE A 543 11.73 0.37 -32.54
C ILE A 543 12.83 -0.10 -33.48
N ILE A 544 13.20 -1.38 -33.39
CA ILE A 544 14.24 -1.97 -34.26
C ILE A 544 13.79 -1.89 -35.72
N ALA A 545 12.51 -2.16 -36.00
CA ALA A 545 11.94 -2.07 -37.34
C ALA A 545 12.06 -0.67 -37.93
N THR A 546 11.74 0.39 -37.17
CA THR A 546 11.92 1.77 -37.63
C THR A 546 13.39 2.15 -37.81
N GLU A 547 14.27 1.74 -36.89
CA GLU A 547 15.68 2.13 -36.95
C GLU A 547 16.45 1.39 -38.06
N LEU A 548 16.08 0.15 -38.39
CA LEU A 548 16.79 -0.71 -39.35
C LEU A 548 16.02 -0.98 -40.64
N GLY A 549 14.74 -0.62 -40.72
CA GLY A 549 13.90 -0.87 -41.89
C GLY A 549 13.58 -2.34 -42.16
N VAL A 550 13.53 -3.15 -41.10
CA VAL A 550 13.19 -4.58 -41.15
C VAL A 550 11.76 -4.76 -40.69
N ASP A 551 11.01 -5.63 -41.35
CA ASP A 551 9.67 -6.00 -40.89
C ASP A 551 9.73 -6.53 -39.45
N SER A 552 8.98 -5.90 -38.57
CA SER A 552 8.94 -6.23 -37.14
C SER A 552 8.45 -7.67 -36.86
N ASP A 553 7.84 -8.37 -37.82
CA ASP A 553 7.54 -9.80 -37.73
C ASP A 553 8.80 -10.67 -37.75
N LEU A 554 9.85 -10.25 -38.47
CA LEU A 554 11.14 -10.95 -38.58
C LEU A 554 12.09 -10.68 -37.40
N ILE A 555 11.62 -9.95 -36.39
CA ILE A 555 12.40 -9.55 -35.22
C ILE A 555 11.91 -10.33 -34.00
N THR A 556 12.71 -11.25 -33.51
CA THR A 556 12.44 -12.01 -32.27
C THR A 556 12.99 -11.24 -31.09
N ILE A 557 12.14 -11.05 -30.07
CA ILE A 557 12.48 -10.38 -28.84
C ILE A 557 12.46 -11.39 -27.70
N GLU A 558 13.52 -11.41 -26.89
CA GLU A 558 13.60 -12.23 -25.67
C GLU A 558 14.04 -11.37 -24.48
N GLU A 559 13.56 -11.74 -23.29
CA GLU A 559 13.84 -11.11 -22.01
C GLU A 559 13.88 -12.21 -20.94
N GLY A 560 14.37 -11.91 -19.73
CA GLY A 560 14.11 -12.74 -18.55
C GLY A 560 15.09 -13.89 -18.26
N ASP A 561 15.83 -14.39 -19.24
CA ASP A 561 16.85 -15.44 -19.04
C ASP A 561 18.24 -14.83 -18.90
N THR A 562 18.80 -14.87 -17.68
CA THR A 562 20.05 -14.19 -17.34
C THR A 562 21.29 -14.75 -18.02
N ASP A 563 21.22 -15.95 -18.60
CA ASP A 563 22.33 -16.54 -19.35
C ASP A 563 22.42 -16.00 -20.79
N THR A 564 21.33 -15.41 -21.29
CA THR A 564 21.24 -14.98 -22.71
C THR A 564 20.99 -13.50 -22.85
N ALA A 565 20.17 -12.90 -21.98
CA ALA A 565 19.87 -11.48 -22.03
C ALA A 565 21.03 -10.65 -21.43
N PRO A 566 21.36 -9.49 -22.02
CA PRO A 566 22.34 -8.58 -21.43
C PRO A 566 21.86 -8.10 -20.05
N TYR A 567 22.79 -7.70 -19.18
CA TYR A 567 22.44 -7.34 -17.80
C TYR A 567 21.57 -6.08 -17.78
N GLY A 568 20.46 -6.11 -17.07
CA GLY A 568 19.65 -4.93 -16.78
C GLY A 568 19.04 -4.98 -15.40
N LEU A 569 18.27 -3.95 -15.08
CA LEU A 569 17.68 -3.76 -13.77
C LEU A 569 16.21 -4.19 -13.76
N GLY A 570 15.66 -4.60 -14.91
CA GLY A 570 14.29 -5.09 -14.98
C GLY A 570 13.24 -4.00 -15.21
N THR A 571 11.98 -4.36 -14.98
CA THR A 571 10.80 -3.56 -15.35
C THR A 571 9.94 -3.20 -14.15
N TYR A 572 9.98 -1.92 -13.79
CA TYR A 572 9.19 -1.23 -12.74
C TYR A 572 9.43 0.28 -12.90
N GLY A 573 8.68 1.16 -12.23
CA GLY A 573 8.92 2.61 -12.31
C GLY A 573 8.90 3.15 -13.76
N SER A 574 8.08 2.49 -14.60
CA SER A 574 7.84 2.73 -16.02
C SER A 574 9.13 2.94 -16.81
N ARG A 575 10.22 2.28 -16.39
CA ARG A 575 11.58 2.56 -16.86
C ARG A 575 11.95 1.86 -18.17
N SER A 576 11.17 0.86 -18.59
CA SER A 576 11.45 0.07 -19.79
C SER A 576 11.54 0.90 -21.06
N THR A 577 10.67 1.90 -21.24
CA THR A 577 10.79 2.85 -22.35
C THR A 577 11.94 3.83 -22.13
N PRO A 578 12.00 4.61 -21.04
CA PRO A 578 13.09 5.58 -20.82
C PRO A 578 14.51 5.01 -20.92
N VAL A 579 14.73 3.75 -20.53
CA VAL A 579 16.08 3.19 -20.41
C VAL A 579 16.37 2.11 -21.46
N ALA A 580 15.62 1.01 -21.47
CA ALA A 580 15.90 -0.08 -22.41
C ALA A 580 15.50 0.28 -23.86
N ALA A 581 14.40 1.01 -24.10
CA ALA A 581 14.08 1.46 -25.46
C ALA A 581 15.13 2.45 -26.01
N ALA A 582 15.73 3.27 -25.15
CA ALA A 582 16.89 4.08 -25.50
C ALA A 582 18.10 3.22 -25.88
N ALA A 583 18.38 2.16 -25.12
CA ALA A 583 19.44 1.19 -25.44
C ALA A 583 19.17 0.48 -26.78
N VAL A 584 17.92 0.04 -27.02
CA VAL A 584 17.48 -0.57 -28.29
C VAL A 584 17.73 0.38 -29.46
N ALA A 585 17.28 1.64 -29.35
CA ALA A 585 17.48 2.64 -30.40
C ALA A 585 18.97 2.90 -30.66
N LYS A 586 19.79 2.99 -29.61
CA LYS A 586 21.24 3.20 -29.74
C LYS A 586 21.96 1.99 -30.38
N ALA A 587 21.68 0.78 -29.92
CA ALA A 587 22.23 -0.45 -30.52
C ALA A 587 21.82 -0.59 -31.99
N ALA A 588 20.56 -0.29 -32.34
CA ALA A 588 20.11 -0.29 -33.72
C ALA A 588 20.82 0.79 -34.56
N ARG A 589 21.06 1.97 -34.01
CA ARG A 589 21.84 3.04 -34.69
C ARG A 589 23.30 2.65 -34.91
N GLU A 590 23.92 1.92 -33.98
CA GLU A 590 25.26 1.37 -34.15
C GLU A 590 25.31 0.33 -35.28
N ILE A 591 24.32 -0.56 -35.36
CA ILE A 591 24.14 -1.48 -36.49
C ILE A 591 24.00 -0.71 -37.81
N ARG A 592 23.13 0.31 -37.85
CA ARG A 592 22.93 1.15 -39.04
C ARG A 592 24.22 1.88 -39.46
N ALA A 593 25.04 2.32 -38.52
CA ALA A 593 26.33 2.93 -38.80
C ALA A 593 27.32 1.92 -39.41
N LYS A 594 27.39 0.68 -38.88
CA LYS A 594 28.19 -0.39 -39.50
C LYS A 594 27.66 -0.75 -40.89
N ALA A 595 26.34 -0.80 -41.06
CA ALA A 595 25.69 -1.05 -42.35
C ALA A 595 26.01 0.04 -43.38
N ARG A 596 26.10 1.32 -42.99
CA ARG A 596 26.52 2.41 -43.89
C ARG A 596 27.91 2.19 -44.46
N LYS A 597 28.87 1.76 -43.63
CA LYS A 597 30.25 1.43 -44.07
C LYS A 597 30.26 0.31 -45.10
N LEU A 598 29.49 -0.73 -44.85
CA LEU A 598 29.36 -1.87 -45.77
C LEU A 598 28.66 -1.45 -47.07
N ALA A 599 27.58 -0.68 -47.01
CA ALA A 599 26.89 -0.14 -48.17
C ALA A 599 27.80 0.73 -49.04
N ALA A 600 28.61 1.59 -48.41
CA ALA A 600 29.58 2.44 -49.08
C ALA A 600 30.64 1.60 -49.83
N ALA A 601 31.15 0.54 -49.19
CA ALA A 601 32.06 -0.39 -49.82
C ALA A 601 31.41 -1.19 -50.97
N MET A 602 30.18 -1.67 -50.79
CA MET A 602 29.42 -2.41 -51.82
C MET A 602 29.11 -1.56 -53.06
N MET A 603 28.97 -0.25 -52.87
CA MET A 603 28.64 0.70 -53.94
C MET A 603 29.87 1.51 -54.42
N GLU A 604 31.05 1.26 -53.85
CA GLU A 604 32.30 1.96 -54.20
C GLU A 604 32.21 3.50 -54.08
N VAL A 605 31.52 3.99 -53.03
CA VAL A 605 31.35 5.43 -52.73
C VAL A 605 31.80 5.77 -51.32
N SER A 606 31.86 7.07 -50.98
CA SER A 606 32.07 7.50 -49.59
C SER A 606 30.78 7.35 -48.76
N GLU A 607 30.92 7.14 -47.45
CA GLU A 607 29.77 7.09 -46.53
C GLU A 607 28.91 8.37 -46.59
N ASP A 608 29.54 9.54 -46.76
CA ASP A 608 28.86 10.85 -46.86
C ASP A 608 28.01 11.00 -48.13
N SER A 609 28.29 10.18 -49.15
CA SER A 609 27.51 10.13 -50.39
C SER A 609 26.20 9.36 -50.23
N LEU A 610 26.01 8.66 -49.11
CA LEU A 610 24.82 7.87 -48.82
C LEU A 610 23.78 8.66 -48.04
N GLU A 611 22.52 8.37 -48.33
CA GLU A 611 21.37 8.74 -47.52
C GLU A 611 20.59 7.49 -47.10
N TRP A 612 20.01 7.52 -45.91
CA TRP A 612 19.16 6.45 -45.41
C TRP A 612 17.72 6.74 -45.84
N GLN A 613 17.09 5.78 -46.52
CA GLN A 613 15.71 5.86 -47.00
C GLN A 613 14.89 4.74 -46.36
N GLU A 614 14.71 4.83 -45.04
CA GLU A 614 13.89 3.95 -44.18
C GLU A 614 14.25 2.45 -44.14
N ASP A 615 14.71 1.81 -45.22
CA ASP A 615 15.12 0.40 -45.31
C ASP A 615 16.39 0.14 -46.15
N ARG A 616 16.96 1.19 -46.74
CA ARG A 616 18.11 1.10 -47.64
C ARG A 616 19.03 2.30 -47.51
N PHE A 617 20.27 2.11 -47.92
CA PHE A 617 21.18 3.20 -48.25
C PHE A 617 21.15 3.46 -49.76
N ALA A 618 20.87 4.69 -50.16
CA ALA A 618 20.89 5.15 -51.55
C ALA A 618 22.00 6.19 -51.75
N VAL A 619 22.58 6.24 -52.94
CA VAL A 619 23.57 7.27 -53.30
C VAL A 619 22.83 8.57 -53.69
N LYS A 620 23.22 9.68 -53.04
CA LYS A 620 22.61 10.99 -53.26
C LYS A 620 22.65 11.39 -54.74
N GLY A 621 21.48 11.64 -55.32
CA GLY A 621 21.34 12.11 -56.70
C GLY A 621 21.62 11.05 -57.78
N VAL A 622 21.78 9.77 -57.43
CA VAL A 622 22.00 8.68 -58.38
C VAL A 622 20.87 7.63 -58.26
N PRO A 623 19.77 7.79 -59.01
CA PRO A 623 18.64 6.86 -58.94
C PRO A 623 19.04 5.41 -59.25
N GLY A 624 18.55 4.46 -58.43
CA GLY A 624 18.78 3.02 -58.62
C GLY A 624 20.11 2.49 -58.07
N MET A 625 20.98 3.35 -57.53
CA MET A 625 22.20 2.94 -56.84
C MET A 625 21.95 2.88 -55.33
N GLU A 626 21.44 1.73 -54.89
CA GLU A 626 20.98 1.51 -53.52
C GLU A 626 21.26 0.08 -53.04
N LYS A 627 21.35 -0.06 -51.71
CA LYS A 627 21.46 -1.35 -51.03
C LYS A 627 20.54 -1.40 -49.82
N THR A 628 19.68 -2.41 -49.82
CA THR A 628 18.78 -2.69 -48.69
C THR A 628 19.55 -3.22 -47.50
N ILE A 629 19.00 -3.04 -46.30
CA ILE A 629 19.60 -3.59 -45.08
C ILE A 629 19.80 -5.12 -45.15
N LYS A 630 18.90 -5.83 -45.84
CA LYS A 630 18.97 -7.28 -46.04
C LYS A 630 20.15 -7.69 -46.93
N GLU A 631 20.39 -6.98 -48.03
CA GLU A 631 21.57 -7.24 -48.88
C GLU A 631 22.87 -6.98 -48.11
N ILE A 632 22.88 -5.91 -47.30
CA ILE A 632 24.03 -5.55 -46.47
C ILE A 632 24.29 -6.62 -45.39
N ALA A 633 23.23 -7.14 -44.77
CA ALA A 633 23.32 -8.23 -43.81
C ALA A 633 23.98 -9.46 -44.43
N ALA A 634 23.56 -9.89 -45.61
CA ALA A 634 24.16 -11.03 -46.31
C ALA A 634 25.67 -10.82 -46.58
N VAL A 635 26.06 -9.61 -47.01
CA VAL A 635 27.47 -9.26 -47.25
C VAL A 635 28.28 -9.22 -45.96
N SER A 636 27.69 -8.80 -44.84
CA SER A 636 28.38 -8.72 -43.54
C SER A 636 28.99 -10.05 -43.07
N TYR A 637 28.50 -11.19 -43.58
CA TYR A 637 29.02 -12.53 -43.28
C TYR A 637 29.96 -13.09 -44.36
N GLY A 638 30.24 -12.31 -45.40
CA GLY A 638 31.11 -12.68 -46.52
C GLY A 638 32.51 -12.09 -46.42
N GLN A 639 33.11 -11.79 -47.58
CA GLN A 639 34.41 -11.11 -47.65
C GLN A 639 34.24 -9.61 -47.42
N LEU A 640 34.87 -9.09 -46.37
CA LEU A 640 34.70 -7.70 -45.94
C LEU A 640 35.90 -6.80 -46.28
N PRO A 641 35.69 -5.47 -46.34
CA PRO A 641 36.79 -4.51 -46.34
C PRO A 641 37.68 -4.64 -45.09
N ASN A 642 38.97 -4.32 -45.24
CA ASN A 642 39.92 -4.33 -44.11
C ASN A 642 39.44 -3.43 -42.98
N GLY A 643 39.48 -3.92 -41.74
CA GLY A 643 39.10 -3.17 -40.54
C GLY A 643 37.61 -3.23 -40.18
N ILE A 644 36.80 -4.02 -40.90
CA ILE A 644 35.41 -4.31 -40.53
C ILE A 644 35.31 -5.77 -40.12
N GLU A 645 34.85 -6.02 -38.90
CA GLU A 645 34.61 -7.38 -38.41
C GLU A 645 33.37 -8.02 -39.07
N PRO A 646 33.38 -9.34 -39.34
CA PRO A 646 32.20 -10.08 -39.80
C PRO A 646 30.96 -9.92 -38.92
N GLY A 647 29.79 -10.19 -39.50
CA GLY A 647 28.48 -10.10 -38.86
C GLY A 647 27.94 -8.69 -38.71
N LEU A 648 26.70 -8.58 -38.24
CA LEU A 648 26.01 -7.31 -38.07
C LEU A 648 25.20 -7.31 -36.77
N GLU A 649 25.84 -6.84 -35.70
CA GLU A 649 25.30 -6.85 -34.34
C GLU A 649 25.86 -5.68 -33.52
N ALA A 650 25.17 -5.32 -32.44
CA ALA A 650 25.60 -4.32 -31.47
C ALA A 650 24.99 -4.58 -30.10
N VAL A 651 25.66 -4.07 -29.06
CA VAL A 651 25.20 -4.09 -27.68
C VAL A 651 25.29 -2.68 -27.11
N ASN A 652 24.23 -2.20 -26.46
CA ASN A 652 24.24 -0.92 -25.77
C ASN A 652 23.79 -1.08 -24.32
N TYR A 653 24.53 -0.44 -23.41
CA TYR A 653 24.14 -0.23 -22.02
C TYR A 653 23.89 1.27 -21.86
N TYR A 654 22.64 1.65 -21.59
CA TYR A 654 22.22 3.04 -21.53
C TYR A 654 22.12 3.51 -20.10
N ASP A 655 23.05 4.40 -19.72
CA ASP A 655 22.92 5.26 -18.53
C ASP A 655 22.10 6.51 -18.93
N PRO A 656 20.87 6.68 -18.43
CA PRO A 656 20.04 7.81 -18.80
C PRO A 656 20.60 9.11 -18.17
N PRO A 657 20.65 10.22 -18.92
CA PRO A 657 21.20 11.48 -18.42
C PRO A 657 20.28 12.16 -17.39
N ASN A 658 18.98 11.89 -17.48
CA ASN A 658 17.92 12.34 -16.58
C ASN A 658 16.74 11.35 -16.63
N PHE A 659 15.77 11.53 -15.74
CA PHE A 659 14.45 10.88 -15.84
C PHE A 659 13.63 11.46 -17.00
N THR A 660 12.51 10.80 -17.33
CA THR A 660 11.47 11.35 -18.20
C THR A 660 10.24 11.74 -17.38
N TYR A 661 9.59 12.85 -17.73
CA TYR A 661 8.48 13.40 -16.95
C TYR A 661 7.21 13.42 -17.81
N PRO A 662 6.52 12.28 -18.00
CA PRO A 662 5.21 12.27 -18.63
C PRO A 662 4.21 12.99 -17.73
N PHE A 663 3.16 13.52 -18.33
CA PHE A 663 2.14 14.28 -17.59
C PHE A 663 0.76 13.93 -18.11
N GLY A 664 -0.26 14.27 -17.33
CA GLY A 664 -1.65 14.09 -17.75
C GLY A 664 -2.61 15.06 -17.12
N ALA A 665 -3.79 15.16 -17.72
CA ALA A 665 -4.91 15.95 -17.25
C ALA A 665 -6.17 15.08 -17.24
N TYR A 666 -6.68 14.76 -16.05
CA TYR A 666 -7.82 13.88 -15.86
C TYR A 666 -9.00 14.65 -15.28
N ILE A 667 -10.19 14.40 -15.81
CA ILE A 667 -11.45 14.90 -15.26
C ILE A 667 -12.41 13.72 -15.02
N CYS A 668 -12.93 13.65 -13.80
CA CYS A 668 -13.90 12.66 -13.37
C CYS A 668 -15.20 13.35 -12.97
N VAL A 669 -16.34 12.79 -13.37
CA VAL A 669 -17.66 13.22 -12.89
C VAL A 669 -18.32 12.08 -12.15
N VAL A 670 -18.78 12.35 -10.93
CA VAL A 670 -19.50 11.40 -10.09
C VAL A 670 -20.87 11.91 -9.71
N ASP A 671 -21.82 11.00 -9.59
CA ASP A 671 -23.11 11.22 -8.94
C ASP A 671 -23.17 10.31 -7.68
N ILE A 672 -23.59 10.86 -6.54
CA ILE A 672 -23.65 10.14 -5.26
C ILE A 672 -25.11 10.00 -4.80
N ASP A 673 -25.54 8.76 -4.56
CA ASP A 673 -26.88 8.47 -4.05
C ASP A 673 -26.99 8.88 -2.58
N LYS A 674 -27.99 9.74 -2.28
CA LYS A 674 -28.15 10.28 -0.94
C LYS A 674 -28.72 9.31 0.10
N GLY A 675 -29.40 8.25 -0.34
CA GLY A 675 -29.96 7.22 0.50
C GLY A 675 -28.93 6.18 0.91
N THR A 676 -27.98 5.86 0.03
CA THR A 676 -27.07 4.71 0.21
C THR A 676 -25.60 5.07 0.32
N GLY A 677 -25.19 6.27 -0.11
CA GLY A 677 -23.79 6.66 -0.23
C GLY A 677 -23.07 6.03 -1.44
N GLU A 678 -23.77 5.24 -2.26
CA GLU A 678 -23.20 4.67 -3.49
C GLU A 678 -22.76 5.78 -4.44
N THR A 679 -21.52 5.68 -4.92
CA THR A 679 -20.94 6.64 -5.86
C THR A 679 -20.85 6.02 -7.24
N LYS A 680 -21.49 6.64 -8.23
CA LYS A 680 -21.39 6.24 -9.64
C LYS A 680 -20.46 7.17 -10.39
N VAL A 681 -19.39 6.63 -10.95
CA VAL A 681 -18.59 7.35 -11.97
C VAL A 681 -19.42 7.46 -13.24
N ARG A 682 -19.86 8.68 -13.53
CA ARG A 682 -20.66 8.99 -14.73
C ARG A 682 -19.78 9.09 -15.97
N ARG A 683 -18.62 9.74 -15.84
CA ARG A 683 -17.68 9.96 -16.93
C ARG A 683 -16.26 10.11 -16.38
N PHE A 684 -15.28 9.54 -17.06
CA PHE A 684 -13.87 9.73 -16.75
C PHE A 684 -13.10 9.95 -18.06
N TYR A 685 -12.45 11.11 -18.17
CA TYR A 685 -11.65 11.48 -19.33
C TYR A 685 -10.19 11.59 -18.92
N ALA A 686 -9.33 10.82 -19.58
CA ALA A 686 -7.92 10.70 -19.29
C ALA A 686 -7.06 11.17 -20.46
N LEU A 687 -6.36 12.28 -20.33
CA LEU A 687 -5.33 12.68 -21.29
C LEU A 687 -3.95 12.40 -20.72
N ASP A 688 -3.16 11.59 -21.42
CA ASP A 688 -1.75 11.33 -21.11
C ASP A 688 -0.83 11.83 -22.22
N ASP A 689 0.29 12.47 -21.84
CA ASP A 689 1.38 12.83 -22.72
C ASP A 689 2.66 12.12 -22.28
N CYS A 690 3.00 11.07 -23.02
CA CYS A 690 4.23 10.30 -22.83
C CYS A 690 5.26 10.58 -23.94
N GLY A 691 5.23 11.78 -24.52
CA GLY A 691 6.07 12.12 -25.67
C GLY A 691 5.78 11.22 -26.87
N THR A 692 6.83 10.81 -27.58
CA THR A 692 6.69 9.93 -28.75
C THR A 692 6.02 8.60 -28.38
N ARG A 693 4.91 8.28 -29.06
CA ARG A 693 4.10 7.08 -28.80
C ARG A 693 4.58 5.91 -29.67
N ILE A 694 5.14 4.87 -29.03
CA ILE A 694 5.65 3.68 -29.76
C ILE A 694 4.50 2.87 -30.37
N ASN A 695 3.50 2.52 -29.55
CA ASN A 695 2.32 1.76 -29.99
C ASN A 695 1.07 2.32 -29.30
N PRO A 696 0.22 3.10 -30.02
CA PRO A 696 -0.99 3.69 -29.45
C PRO A 696 -1.95 2.68 -28.80
N MET A 697 -2.15 1.50 -29.40
CA MET A 697 -3.05 0.46 -28.89
C MET A 697 -2.54 -0.12 -27.54
N ILE A 698 -1.23 -0.33 -27.41
CA ILE A 698 -0.65 -0.82 -26.15
C ILE A 698 -0.73 0.25 -25.06
N ILE A 699 -0.47 1.51 -25.40
CA ILE A 699 -0.61 2.64 -24.48
C ILE A 699 -2.04 2.71 -23.94
N GLU A 700 -3.05 2.70 -24.82
CA GLU A 700 -4.47 2.68 -24.43
C GLU A 700 -4.79 1.54 -23.45
N GLY A 701 -4.28 0.33 -23.71
CA GLY A 701 -4.42 -0.80 -22.79
C GLY A 701 -3.78 -0.59 -21.42
N GLN A 702 -2.61 0.06 -21.35
CA GLN A 702 -1.98 0.43 -20.08
C GLN A 702 -2.80 1.47 -19.31
N ILE A 703 -3.35 2.47 -20.01
CA ILE A 703 -4.25 3.49 -19.44
C ILE A 703 -5.48 2.81 -18.86
N HIS A 704 -6.21 2.00 -19.63
CA HIS A 704 -7.39 1.29 -19.13
C HIS A 704 -7.10 0.45 -17.88
N GLY A 705 -5.99 -0.30 -17.87
CA GLY A 705 -5.59 -1.08 -16.71
C GLY A 705 -5.31 -0.20 -15.47
N GLY A 706 -4.55 0.89 -15.63
CA GLY A 706 -4.19 1.74 -14.50
C GLY A 706 -5.34 2.60 -13.97
N LEU A 707 -6.25 3.05 -14.83
CA LEU A 707 -7.48 3.74 -14.41
C LEU A 707 -8.39 2.79 -13.61
N THR A 708 -8.45 1.52 -14.02
CA THR A 708 -9.22 0.49 -13.30
C THR A 708 -8.62 0.18 -11.93
N GLU A 709 -7.29 0.12 -11.83
CA GLU A 709 -6.61 -0.02 -10.54
C GLU A 709 -6.83 1.21 -9.66
N GLY A 710 -6.71 2.43 -10.21
CA GLY A 710 -6.97 3.65 -9.44
C GLY A 710 -8.42 3.78 -8.99
N TYR A 711 -9.37 3.30 -9.79
CA TYR A 711 -10.77 3.16 -9.37
C TYR A 711 -10.91 2.17 -8.21
N ALA A 712 -10.25 1.01 -8.29
CA ALA A 712 -10.26 0.02 -7.22
C ALA A 712 -9.72 0.59 -5.90
N VAL A 713 -8.58 1.29 -5.95
CA VAL A 713 -7.98 1.95 -4.79
C VAL A 713 -8.90 3.03 -4.21
N ALA A 714 -9.39 3.93 -5.06
CA ALA A 714 -10.19 5.06 -4.60
C ALA A 714 -11.53 4.62 -4.00
N PHE A 715 -12.16 3.55 -4.49
CA PHE A 715 -13.53 3.19 -4.11
C PHE A 715 -13.69 1.93 -3.24
N GLY A 716 -12.66 1.10 -3.05
CA GLY A 716 -12.87 -0.10 -2.23
C GLY A 716 -11.66 -0.89 -1.74
N GLN A 717 -10.46 -0.76 -2.31
CA GLN A 717 -9.33 -1.54 -1.82
C GLN A 717 -8.80 -0.98 -0.51
N GLU A 718 -8.63 -1.88 0.46
CA GLU A 718 -7.92 -1.64 1.72
C GLU A 718 -7.45 -2.98 2.30
N LEU A 719 -6.38 -2.96 3.09
CA LEU A 719 -5.94 -4.08 3.94
C LEU A 719 -5.87 -3.60 5.41
N PRO A 720 -7.01 -3.54 6.11
CA PRO A 720 -7.04 -3.09 7.49
C PRO A 720 -6.46 -4.12 8.46
N PHE A 721 -6.08 -3.65 9.65
CA PHE A 721 -5.60 -4.47 10.75
C PHE A 721 -6.44 -4.16 12.00
N ASP A 722 -6.82 -5.20 12.75
CA ASP A 722 -7.48 -5.00 14.05
C ASP A 722 -6.47 -4.73 15.18
N ALA A 723 -6.98 -4.52 16.40
CA ALA A 723 -6.16 -4.21 17.56
C ALA A 723 -5.23 -5.36 18.00
N ASP A 724 -5.55 -6.61 17.63
CA ASP A 724 -4.74 -7.79 17.90
C ASP A 724 -3.72 -8.06 16.77
N GLY A 725 -3.70 -7.19 15.75
CA GLY A 725 -2.82 -7.31 14.59
C GLY A 725 -3.27 -8.33 13.56
N ASN A 726 -4.52 -8.80 13.61
CA ASN A 726 -5.05 -9.63 12.54
C ASN A 726 -5.22 -8.79 11.28
N ILE A 727 -4.70 -9.28 10.16
CA ILE A 727 -4.98 -8.69 8.85
C ILE A 727 -6.43 -9.04 8.45
N LEU A 728 -7.17 -8.04 8.01
CA LEU A 728 -8.55 -8.15 7.55
C LEU A 728 -8.63 -7.93 6.04
N GLY A 729 -9.66 -8.49 5.42
CA GLY A 729 -9.92 -8.33 3.98
C GLY A 729 -8.83 -8.87 3.06
N ASN A 730 -7.99 -9.79 3.54
CA ASN A 730 -6.86 -10.38 2.82
C ASN A 730 -7.26 -11.53 1.86
N THR A 731 -8.50 -11.55 1.39
CA THR A 731 -9.01 -12.49 0.38
C THR A 731 -9.88 -11.74 -0.62
N LEU A 732 -10.17 -12.34 -1.77
CA LEU A 732 -11.08 -11.75 -2.76
C LEU A 732 -12.56 -11.71 -2.31
N MET A 733 -12.87 -12.18 -1.10
CA MET A 733 -14.20 -11.99 -0.49
C MET A 733 -14.46 -10.51 -0.20
N ASP A 734 -13.42 -9.78 0.23
CA ASP A 734 -13.51 -8.38 0.65
C ASP A 734 -12.56 -7.48 -0.13
N TYR A 735 -11.37 -7.98 -0.52
CA TYR A 735 -10.40 -7.20 -1.28
C TYR A 735 -10.96 -6.83 -2.66
N PHE A 736 -11.35 -5.57 -2.81
CA PHE A 736 -12.09 -5.11 -3.97
C PHE A 736 -11.26 -5.21 -5.27
N ILE A 737 -11.63 -6.15 -6.14
CA ILE A 737 -11.16 -6.22 -7.52
C ILE A 737 -12.39 -5.97 -8.41
N PRO A 738 -12.49 -4.80 -9.06
CA PRO A 738 -13.67 -4.48 -9.86
C PRO A 738 -13.80 -5.48 -11.02
N THR A 739 -15.01 -5.96 -11.24
CA THR A 739 -15.33 -6.71 -12.45
C THR A 739 -15.67 -5.73 -13.58
N ALA A 740 -15.93 -6.26 -14.78
CA ALA A 740 -16.37 -5.43 -15.91
C ALA A 740 -17.68 -4.63 -15.65
N VAL A 741 -18.47 -4.99 -14.63
CA VAL A 741 -19.70 -4.28 -14.27
C VAL A 741 -19.41 -2.99 -13.49
N GLU A 742 -18.48 -3.05 -12.54
CA GLU A 742 -18.10 -1.90 -11.72
C GLU A 742 -17.16 -0.96 -12.48
N THR A 743 -16.24 -1.52 -13.28
CA THR A 743 -15.26 -0.74 -14.05
C THR A 743 -15.96 0.28 -14.97
N PRO A 744 -15.69 1.60 -14.78
CA PRO A 744 -16.22 2.63 -15.66
C PRO A 744 -15.75 2.47 -17.11
N LYS A 745 -16.47 3.10 -18.03
CA LYS A 745 -15.96 3.30 -19.38
C LYS A 745 -14.93 4.42 -19.36
N TRP A 746 -13.79 4.19 -20.00
CA TRP A 746 -12.69 5.12 -20.10
C TRP A 746 -12.75 5.87 -21.42
N GLU A 747 -12.65 7.19 -21.37
CA GLU A 747 -12.34 8.02 -22.53
C GLU A 747 -10.88 8.44 -22.43
N THR A 748 -10.07 8.10 -23.43
CA THR A 748 -8.63 8.40 -23.43
C THR A 748 -8.26 9.34 -24.56
N ASP A 749 -7.37 10.27 -24.27
CA ASP A 749 -6.81 11.22 -25.23
C ASP A 749 -5.31 11.39 -24.96
N HIS A 750 -4.64 12.18 -25.81
CA HIS A 750 -3.23 12.45 -25.67
C HIS A 750 -2.82 13.80 -26.26
N THR A 751 -1.64 14.25 -25.85
CA THR A 751 -0.80 15.19 -26.60
C THR A 751 0.57 14.55 -26.82
N VAL A 752 1.48 15.24 -27.51
CA VAL A 752 2.84 14.75 -27.73
C VAL A 752 3.84 15.86 -27.44
N THR A 753 4.51 15.74 -26.30
CA THR A 753 5.58 16.63 -25.85
C THR A 753 6.83 15.79 -25.61
N PRO A 754 7.69 15.61 -26.63
CA PRO A 754 8.81 14.67 -26.56
C PRO A 754 9.79 14.99 -25.43
N SER A 755 10.40 13.95 -24.85
CA SER A 755 11.56 14.13 -23.98
C SER A 755 12.76 14.63 -24.81
N PRO A 756 13.38 15.78 -24.50
CA PRO A 756 14.47 16.32 -25.31
C PRO A 756 15.76 15.49 -25.29
N HIS A 757 15.94 14.66 -24.26
CA HIS A 757 17.18 13.89 -24.05
C HIS A 757 17.07 12.42 -24.46
N HIS A 758 15.85 11.88 -24.54
CA HIS A 758 15.63 10.47 -24.89
C HIS A 758 15.86 10.23 -26.39
N PRO A 759 16.56 9.15 -26.81
CA PRO A 759 16.90 8.91 -28.22
C PRO A 759 15.71 8.90 -29.20
N LEU A 760 14.52 8.60 -28.71
CA LEU A 760 13.27 8.54 -29.49
C LEU A 760 12.28 9.67 -29.13
N GLY A 761 12.58 10.51 -28.14
CA GLY A 761 11.62 11.46 -27.58
C GLY A 761 10.47 10.84 -26.76
N ALA A 762 10.44 9.51 -26.61
CA ALA A 762 9.46 8.78 -25.81
C ALA A 762 9.72 8.90 -24.29
N LYS A 763 8.64 8.82 -23.49
CA LYS A 763 8.64 8.75 -22.02
C LYS A 763 7.99 7.45 -21.53
N GLY A 764 8.09 7.14 -20.25
CA GLY A 764 7.29 6.09 -19.62
C GLY A 764 5.80 6.49 -19.53
N VAL A 765 4.89 5.53 -19.32
CA VAL A 765 3.43 5.83 -19.22
C VAL A 765 2.61 4.82 -18.41
N ALA A 766 3.11 3.60 -18.17
CA ALA A 766 2.28 2.52 -17.64
C ALA A 766 1.71 2.79 -16.25
N GLU A 767 2.38 3.63 -15.45
CA GLU A 767 1.99 3.95 -14.07
C GLU A 767 1.22 5.28 -13.94
N SER A 768 1.40 6.20 -14.89
CA SER A 768 0.65 7.46 -15.01
C SER A 768 -0.87 7.34 -14.77
N PRO A 769 -1.60 6.40 -15.39
CA PRO A 769 -3.04 6.23 -15.15
C PRO A 769 -3.40 5.88 -13.71
N HIS A 770 -2.55 5.15 -12.99
CA HIS A 770 -2.78 4.84 -11.59
C HIS A 770 -2.45 6.05 -10.70
N VAL A 771 -1.32 6.70 -10.98
CA VAL A 771 -0.86 7.91 -10.29
C VAL A 771 -1.91 9.03 -10.34
N GLY A 772 -2.43 9.35 -11.53
CA GLY A 772 -3.34 10.48 -11.73
C GLY A 772 -4.80 10.19 -11.39
N SER A 773 -5.27 8.94 -11.55
CA SER A 773 -6.71 8.67 -11.40
C SER A 773 -7.19 8.66 -9.95
N ILE A 774 -6.37 8.18 -9.00
CA ILE A 774 -6.72 8.12 -7.58
C ILE A 774 -7.06 9.51 -6.99
N PRO A 775 -6.19 10.53 -7.15
CA PRO A 775 -6.56 11.88 -6.73
C PRO A 775 -7.72 12.46 -7.56
N CYS A 776 -7.87 12.11 -8.85
CA CYS A 776 -9.01 12.56 -9.65
C CYS A 776 -10.34 12.02 -9.12
N PHE A 777 -10.41 10.74 -8.74
CA PHE A 777 -11.59 10.13 -8.13
C PHE A 777 -11.88 10.74 -6.75
N THR A 778 -10.87 10.90 -5.91
CA THR A 778 -11.04 11.52 -4.59
C THR A 778 -11.46 12.99 -4.70
N SER A 779 -10.87 13.73 -5.64
CA SER A 779 -11.26 15.10 -5.97
C SER A 779 -12.75 15.17 -6.33
N ALA A 780 -13.23 14.25 -7.19
CA ALA A 780 -14.64 14.20 -7.56
C ALA A 780 -15.56 13.91 -6.37
N VAL A 781 -15.20 12.94 -5.52
CA VAL A 781 -16.00 12.63 -4.32
C VAL A 781 -16.03 13.82 -3.37
N VAL A 782 -14.88 14.41 -3.04
CA VAL A 782 -14.82 15.55 -2.13
C VAL A 782 -15.54 16.77 -2.70
N ASP A 783 -15.40 17.05 -3.99
CA ASP A 783 -16.09 18.17 -4.63
C ASP A 783 -17.63 18.03 -4.61
N ALA A 784 -18.16 16.80 -4.59
CA ALA A 784 -19.60 16.58 -4.37
C ALA A 784 -20.06 17.12 -3.00
N PHE A 785 -19.18 17.15 -1.99
CA PHE A 785 -19.45 17.63 -0.63
C PHE A 785 -18.86 19.01 -0.30
N SER A 786 -18.06 19.60 -1.19
CA SER A 786 -17.31 20.85 -0.91
C SER A 786 -18.22 22.04 -0.54
N HIS A 787 -19.39 22.16 -1.19
CA HIS A 787 -20.40 23.17 -0.88
C HIS A 787 -21.00 23.06 0.54
N LEU A 788 -20.72 21.96 1.24
CA LEU A 788 -21.12 21.70 2.62
C LEU A 788 -19.95 21.85 3.62
N GLY A 789 -18.81 22.35 3.16
CA GLY A 789 -17.62 22.60 3.99
C GLY A 789 -16.64 21.45 4.10
N VAL A 790 -16.85 20.33 3.39
CA VAL A 790 -15.90 19.21 3.36
C VAL A 790 -14.69 19.58 2.50
N THR A 791 -13.50 19.50 3.10
CA THR A 791 -12.21 19.76 2.41
C THR A 791 -11.50 18.46 2.02
N HIS A 792 -11.78 17.37 2.74
CA HIS A 792 -11.15 16.07 2.53
C HIS A 792 -12.00 14.92 3.06
N MET A 793 -11.84 13.76 2.43
CA MET A 793 -12.40 12.48 2.83
C MET A 793 -11.34 11.41 2.57
N ASP A 794 -10.96 10.64 3.59
CA ASP A 794 -9.99 9.56 3.39
C ASP A 794 -10.59 8.41 2.58
N MET A 795 -9.81 7.91 1.64
CA MET A 795 -10.09 6.68 0.89
C MET A 795 -10.15 5.45 1.83
N PRO A 796 -10.83 4.36 1.43
CA PRO A 796 -11.62 4.24 0.21
C PRO A 796 -13.01 4.90 0.32
N HIS A 797 -13.54 5.38 -0.80
CA HIS A 797 -14.87 5.99 -0.94
C HIS A 797 -15.96 4.93 -1.12
N THR A 798 -15.95 3.90 -0.27
CA THR A 798 -17.00 2.87 -0.27
C THR A 798 -18.35 3.49 0.06
N ALA A 799 -19.44 2.86 -0.38
CA ALA A 799 -20.79 3.33 -0.06
C ALA A 799 -20.98 3.57 1.45
N TYR A 800 -20.44 2.67 2.29
CA TYR A 800 -20.48 2.81 3.74
C TYR A 800 -19.75 4.07 4.25
N ARG A 801 -18.53 4.33 3.79
CA ARG A 801 -17.73 5.48 4.26
C ARG A 801 -18.32 6.80 3.76
N THR A 802 -18.79 6.84 2.51
CA THR A 802 -19.51 7.98 1.95
C THR A 802 -20.82 8.25 2.71
N TRP A 803 -21.61 7.21 2.99
CA TRP A 803 -22.83 7.33 3.80
C TRP A 803 -22.55 7.82 5.23
N ARG A 804 -21.44 7.38 5.86
CA ARG A 804 -21.06 7.89 7.18
C ARG A 804 -20.81 9.39 7.15
N GLU A 805 -20.14 9.89 6.11
CA GLU A 805 -19.89 11.32 5.98
C GLU A 805 -21.19 12.09 5.75
N MET A 806 -22.05 11.59 4.86
CA MET A 806 -23.40 12.10 4.68
C MET A 806 -24.21 12.20 5.97
N LYS A 807 -24.10 11.18 6.82
CA LYS A 807 -24.78 11.13 8.12
C LYS A 807 -24.26 12.20 9.08
N LYS A 808 -22.93 12.40 9.15
CA LYS A 808 -22.33 13.49 9.96
C LYS A 808 -22.83 14.86 9.51
N LEU A 809 -23.03 15.04 8.21
CA LEU A 809 -23.54 16.28 7.60
C LEU A 809 -25.07 16.43 7.68
N GLY A 810 -25.79 15.45 8.25
CA GLY A 810 -27.24 15.48 8.37
C GLY A 810 -28.00 15.35 7.04
N LEU A 811 -27.41 14.71 6.02
CA LEU A 811 -27.99 14.60 4.68
C LEU A 811 -28.89 13.37 4.47
N THR A 812 -28.88 12.42 5.41
CA THR A 812 -29.61 11.15 5.28
C THR A 812 -31.07 11.29 5.69
N GLN A 813 -32.01 10.79 4.87
CA GLN A 813 -33.47 10.90 5.08
C GLN A 813 -34.06 9.96 6.16
N ILE A 814 -33.22 9.26 6.93
CA ILE A 814 -33.67 8.30 7.94
C ILE A 814 -33.65 9.01 9.29
N GLU A 815 -34.82 9.28 9.87
CA GLU A 815 -34.92 9.47 11.33
C GLU A 815 -34.49 8.14 11.97
N ASP A 816 -33.26 8.11 12.47
CA ASP A 816 -32.75 6.96 13.21
C ASP A 816 -33.72 6.65 14.35
N SER A 817 -34.13 5.37 14.45
CA SER A 817 -34.73 4.85 15.68
C SER A 817 -33.83 5.26 16.85
N PRO A 818 -34.37 5.64 18.02
CA PRO A 818 -33.58 5.96 19.22
C PRO A 818 -32.53 4.90 19.55
N ASP A 819 -32.78 3.63 19.18
CA ASP A 819 -31.86 2.50 19.34
C ASP A 819 -30.65 2.55 18.38
N VAL A 820 -30.83 3.05 17.15
CA VAL A 820 -29.75 3.18 16.15
C VAL A 820 -28.86 4.38 16.46
N ASN A 821 -29.44 5.50 16.90
CA ASN A 821 -28.68 6.64 17.39
C ASN A 821 -27.81 6.26 18.59
N LYS A 822 -28.32 5.40 19.48
CA LYS A 822 -27.55 4.89 20.62
C LYS A 822 -26.38 4.00 20.20
N LEU A 823 -26.60 3.11 19.24
CA LEU A 823 -25.54 2.24 18.69
C LEU A 823 -24.50 3.04 17.90
N VAL A 824 -24.92 4.09 17.19
CA VAL A 824 -24.04 4.98 16.44
C VAL A 824 -23.29 5.92 17.39
N GLU A 825 -23.88 6.38 18.48
CA GLU A 825 -23.18 7.09 19.55
C GLU A 825 -22.18 6.18 20.29
N GLU A 826 -22.51 4.91 20.52
CA GLU A 826 -21.61 3.92 21.12
C GLU A 826 -20.42 3.60 20.17
N ALA A 827 -20.69 3.42 18.87
CA ALA A 827 -19.67 3.20 17.85
C ALA A 827 -18.82 4.47 17.58
N ASN A 828 -19.45 5.65 17.56
CA ASN A 828 -18.74 6.91 17.40
C ASN A 828 -17.93 7.26 18.65
N LYS A 829 -18.36 6.94 19.87
CA LYS A 829 -17.51 7.08 21.07
C LYS A 829 -16.25 6.23 20.98
N GLN A 830 -16.34 5.00 20.47
CA GLN A 830 -15.16 4.17 20.19
C GLN A 830 -14.24 4.73 19.10
N THR A 831 -14.76 5.59 18.20
CA THR A 831 -13.97 6.17 17.09
C THR A 831 -13.49 7.60 17.38
N PHE A 832 -14.21 8.41 18.15
CA PHE A 832 -13.95 9.83 18.40
C PHE A 832 -13.12 10.07 19.67
N GLU A 833 -13.19 9.19 20.68
CA GLU A 833 -12.34 9.27 21.87
C GLU A 833 -10.87 8.92 21.58
N LYS A 834 -10.55 8.42 20.37
CA LYS A 834 -9.18 8.17 19.91
C LYS A 834 -8.56 9.27 19.05
N THR A 835 -9.28 10.31 18.63
CA THR A 835 -8.76 11.23 17.59
C THR A 835 -8.83 12.72 17.94
N CYS A 836 -9.34 13.12 19.10
CA CYS A 836 -9.26 14.53 19.52
C CYS A 836 -9.10 14.67 21.03
N CYS A 837 -8.19 15.56 21.42
CA CYS A 837 -7.91 16.07 22.77
C CYS A 837 -6.88 15.26 23.59
N HIS A 838 -5.60 15.42 23.27
CA HIS A 838 -4.56 15.44 24.31
C HIS A 838 -3.95 16.84 24.35
N ASN A 839 -4.65 17.76 25.02
CA ASN A 839 -3.99 18.92 25.61
C ASN A 839 -3.17 18.39 26.78
N ALA A 840 -1.85 18.49 26.66
CA ALA A 840 -0.92 18.23 27.74
C ALA A 840 -1.21 19.17 28.92
N SER A 841 -1.75 18.62 30.01
CA SER A 841 -1.39 18.92 31.41
C SER A 841 -2.45 18.34 32.37
N THR A 842 -1.98 17.64 33.41
CA THR A 842 -2.68 17.16 34.64
C THR A 842 -3.03 15.67 34.82
N THR A 843 -2.41 14.71 34.12
CA THR A 843 -2.76 13.26 34.24
C THR A 843 -1.96 12.37 35.21
N ASN A 844 -0.87 12.81 35.85
CA ASN A 844 0.01 11.87 36.57
C ASN A 844 -0.58 11.19 37.84
N ALA A 845 -1.50 11.82 38.58
CA ALA A 845 -1.88 11.31 39.92
C ALA A 845 -2.80 10.06 39.93
N LEU A 846 -3.58 9.84 38.86
CA LEU A 846 -4.48 8.67 38.77
C LEU A 846 -3.74 7.43 38.30
N GLU A 847 -2.87 7.58 37.30
CA GLU A 847 -2.02 6.48 36.83
C GLU A 847 -1.14 5.96 37.97
N ASP A 848 -0.53 6.83 38.77
CA ASP A 848 0.25 6.44 39.94
C ASP A 848 -0.57 5.64 40.98
N THR A 849 -1.81 6.06 41.25
CA THR A 849 -2.68 5.39 42.24
C THR A 849 -3.20 4.04 41.72
N VAL A 850 -3.56 3.97 40.43
CA VAL A 850 -3.99 2.74 39.76
C VAL A 850 -2.83 1.74 39.70
N MET A 851 -1.64 2.17 39.30
CA MET A 851 -0.43 1.34 39.21
C MET A 851 0.05 0.87 40.59
N LYS A 852 -0.08 1.71 41.63
CA LYS A 852 0.24 1.33 43.02
C LYS A 852 -0.62 0.16 43.52
N HIS A 853 -1.90 0.11 43.15
CA HIS A 853 -2.84 -0.87 43.72
C HIS A 853 -3.21 -2.03 42.79
N LEU A 854 -3.10 -1.89 41.46
CA LEU A 854 -3.49 -2.91 40.47
C LEU A 854 -2.27 -3.37 39.65
N GLN A 855 -1.35 -4.08 40.29
CA GLN A 855 -0.20 -4.72 39.64
C GLN A 855 -0.62 -5.86 38.71
N ASP A 856 0.21 -6.17 37.70
CA ASP A 856 -0.05 -7.28 36.80
C ASP A 856 0.24 -8.64 37.44
N ASP A 857 -0.83 -9.37 37.73
CA ASP A 857 -0.86 -10.64 38.45
C ASP A 857 -1.70 -11.73 37.76
N GLY A 858 -1.95 -11.58 36.45
CA GLY A 858 -2.72 -12.52 35.63
C GLY A 858 -4.25 -12.47 35.79
N GLY A 859 -4.80 -11.47 36.48
CA GLY A 859 -6.24 -11.20 36.54
C GLY A 859 -6.76 -10.40 35.34
N MET A 860 -8.05 -10.55 35.02
CA MET A 860 -8.72 -9.77 33.98
C MET A 860 -8.81 -8.30 34.43
N ALA A 861 -8.24 -7.39 33.64
CA ALA A 861 -8.32 -5.95 33.87
C ALA A 861 -9.63 -5.39 33.30
N ILE A 862 -10.25 -4.51 34.08
CA ILE A 862 -11.51 -3.84 33.72
C ILE A 862 -11.34 -2.36 34.04
N VAL A 863 -11.61 -1.50 33.06
CA VAL A 863 -11.65 -0.05 33.24
C VAL A 863 -12.99 0.45 32.73
N LYS A 864 -13.73 1.18 33.57
CA LYS A 864 -15.06 1.69 33.20
C LYS A 864 -15.38 3.01 33.88
N ASP A 865 -15.98 3.90 33.11
CA ASP A 865 -16.33 5.24 33.53
C ASP A 865 -17.85 5.40 33.61
N PHE A 866 -18.33 5.94 34.72
CA PHE A 866 -19.75 6.18 34.97
C PHE A 866 -20.02 7.67 35.16
N PRO A 867 -20.47 8.39 34.11
CA PRO A 867 -20.80 9.81 34.23
C PRO A 867 -22.08 9.99 35.07
N VAL A 868 -22.07 10.99 35.95
CA VAL A 868 -23.21 11.36 36.80
C VAL A 868 -23.37 12.88 36.80
N SER A 869 -24.57 13.38 36.53
CA SER A 869 -24.86 14.82 36.42
C SER A 869 -24.95 15.58 37.74
N GLN A 870 -24.39 15.02 38.83
CA GLN A 870 -24.39 15.61 40.16
C GLN A 870 -22.98 16.01 40.61
N PRO A 871 -22.83 16.89 41.61
CA PRO A 871 -21.52 17.30 42.12
C PRO A 871 -20.71 16.12 42.66
N PRO A 872 -19.37 16.14 42.52
CA PRO A 872 -18.49 15.05 42.95
C PRO A 872 -18.58 14.73 44.46
N GLU A 873 -18.95 15.71 45.28
CA GLU A 873 -19.13 15.55 46.73
C GLU A 873 -20.25 14.54 47.07
N MET A 874 -21.33 14.53 46.28
CA MET A 874 -22.43 13.57 46.45
C MET A 874 -22.03 12.17 45.99
N GLY A 875 -21.22 12.07 44.93
CA GLY A 875 -20.61 10.80 44.52
C GLY A 875 -19.74 10.21 45.62
N TRP A 876 -18.87 11.04 46.19
CA TRP A 876 -18.02 10.64 47.29
C TRP A 876 -18.81 10.19 48.53
N GLU A 877 -19.93 10.85 48.85
CA GLU A 877 -20.84 10.41 49.93
C GLU A 877 -21.39 9.00 49.70
N VAL A 878 -21.72 8.62 48.46
CA VAL A 878 -22.18 7.26 48.14
C VAL A 878 -21.04 6.24 48.25
N LEU A 879 -19.82 6.57 47.81
CA LEU A 879 -18.67 5.66 47.91
C LEU A 879 -18.22 5.36 49.35
N THR A 880 -18.41 6.32 50.25
CA THR A 880 -18.04 6.14 51.67
C THR A 880 -19.01 5.26 52.46
N ASP A 881 -20.17 4.92 51.89
CA ASP A 881 -21.13 3.97 52.47
C ASP A 881 -21.12 2.64 51.70
N ILE A 882 -20.37 1.66 52.22
CA ILE A 882 -20.20 0.35 51.59
C ILE A 882 -21.53 -0.40 51.39
N ARG A 883 -22.54 -0.13 52.22
CA ARG A 883 -23.87 -0.74 52.03
C ARG A 883 -24.58 -0.13 50.82
N LYS A 884 -24.45 1.17 50.59
CA LYS A 884 -24.94 1.82 49.36
C LYS A 884 -24.17 1.31 48.14
N VAL A 885 -22.84 1.19 48.22
CA VAL A 885 -22.02 0.63 47.12
C VAL A 885 -22.46 -0.80 46.79
N ALA A 886 -22.60 -1.67 47.80
CA ALA A 886 -23.06 -3.04 47.60
C ALA A 886 -24.48 -3.09 47.00
N SER A 887 -25.40 -2.21 47.43
CA SER A 887 -26.74 -2.13 46.85
C SER A 887 -26.76 -1.74 45.36
N CYS A 888 -25.68 -1.12 44.87
CA CYS A 888 -25.55 -0.81 43.45
C CYS A 888 -25.21 -2.06 42.62
N ILE A 889 -24.62 -3.10 43.22
CA ILE A 889 -24.19 -4.31 42.52
C ILE A 889 -25.35 -5.32 42.47
N PRO A 890 -25.82 -5.73 41.28
CA PRO A 890 -26.92 -6.69 41.17
C PRO A 890 -26.66 -8.01 41.89
N GLY A 891 -27.59 -8.41 42.76
CA GLY A 891 -27.51 -9.65 43.50
C GLY A 891 -26.50 -9.65 44.66
N ALA A 892 -25.86 -8.51 44.96
CA ALA A 892 -24.98 -8.37 46.10
C ALA A 892 -25.72 -7.87 47.35
N SER A 893 -25.32 -8.37 48.52
CA SER A 893 -25.78 -7.87 49.82
C SER A 893 -24.67 -7.98 50.86
N ILE A 894 -24.64 -7.02 51.79
CA ILE A 894 -23.78 -7.09 52.98
C ILE A 894 -24.56 -7.84 54.07
N THR A 895 -24.03 -8.98 54.50
CA THR A 895 -24.66 -9.84 55.50
C THR A 895 -24.24 -9.49 56.92
N ALA A 896 -23.01 -9.01 57.12
CA ALA A 896 -22.53 -8.51 58.40
C ALA A 896 -21.44 -7.44 58.18
N GLN A 897 -21.37 -6.47 59.08
CA GLN A 897 -20.23 -5.57 59.18
C GLN A 897 -19.39 -6.06 60.37
N ILE A 898 -18.16 -6.47 60.10
CA ILE A 898 -17.27 -7.05 61.11
C ILE A 898 -16.59 -5.93 61.90
N ASP A 899 -16.07 -4.93 61.18
CA ASP A 899 -15.52 -3.69 61.74
C ASP A 899 -15.70 -2.51 60.76
N GLU A 900 -14.92 -1.44 60.92
CA GLU A 900 -15.01 -0.23 60.08
C GLU A 900 -14.52 -0.45 58.64
N THR A 901 -13.67 -1.45 58.38
CA THR A 901 -13.09 -1.71 57.06
C THR A 901 -13.41 -3.10 56.50
N HIS A 902 -13.96 -4.01 57.31
CA HIS A 902 -14.27 -5.39 56.92
C HIS A 902 -15.77 -5.70 56.97
N TYR A 903 -16.26 -6.33 55.91
CA TYR A 903 -17.65 -6.71 55.74
C TYR A 903 -17.75 -8.15 55.23
N ASP A 904 -18.73 -8.89 55.71
CA ASP A 904 -19.16 -10.14 55.08
C ASP A 904 -20.32 -9.84 54.13
N GLY A 905 -20.28 -10.46 52.96
CA GLY A 905 -21.32 -10.31 51.96
C GLY A 905 -21.56 -11.58 51.15
N GLU A 906 -22.65 -11.53 50.40
CA GLU A 906 -22.95 -12.53 49.38
C GLU A 906 -23.29 -11.85 48.06
N VAL A 907 -22.92 -12.50 46.96
CA VAL A 907 -23.30 -12.07 45.61
C VAL A 907 -23.83 -13.24 44.82
N SER A 908 -25.03 -13.09 44.26
CA SER A 908 -25.67 -14.09 43.41
C SER A 908 -25.64 -13.67 41.95
N VAL A 909 -24.92 -14.43 41.13
CA VAL A 909 -24.74 -14.19 39.69
C VAL A 909 -25.38 -15.32 38.90
N LYS A 910 -26.10 -14.99 37.82
CA LYS A 910 -26.71 -15.97 36.92
C LYS A 910 -26.01 -15.99 35.57
N LEU A 911 -25.29 -17.07 35.29
CA LEU A 911 -24.59 -17.36 34.03
C LEU A 911 -25.42 -18.33 33.19
N GLY A 912 -26.27 -17.81 32.30
CA GLY A 912 -27.18 -18.62 31.48
C GLY A 912 -28.17 -19.43 32.35
N PRO A 913 -28.23 -20.77 32.22
CA PRO A 913 -29.08 -21.60 33.09
C PRO A 913 -28.51 -21.80 34.51
N VAL A 914 -27.25 -21.42 34.76
CA VAL A 914 -26.57 -21.67 36.03
C VAL A 914 -26.67 -20.45 36.92
N ALA A 915 -27.33 -20.58 38.07
CA ALA A 915 -27.28 -19.59 39.15
C ALA A 915 -26.21 -19.99 40.16
N MET A 916 -25.36 -19.04 40.54
CA MET A 916 -24.29 -19.26 41.49
C MET A 916 -24.30 -18.16 42.55
N SER A 917 -24.13 -18.55 43.81
CA SER A 917 -24.00 -17.62 44.93
C SER A 917 -22.61 -17.77 45.53
N PHE A 918 -21.91 -16.64 45.64
CA PHE A 918 -20.63 -16.53 46.31
C PHE A 918 -20.84 -15.93 47.69
N LYS A 919 -20.21 -16.52 48.69
CA LYS A 919 -20.10 -15.94 50.03
C LYS A 919 -18.66 -15.55 50.26
N GLY A 920 -18.46 -14.34 50.78
CA GLY A 920 -17.16 -13.72 50.78
C GLY A 920 -17.03 -12.57 51.75
N ASN A 921 -15.80 -12.09 51.88
CA ASN A 921 -15.49 -10.89 52.62
C ASN A 921 -15.13 -9.74 51.66
N ILE A 922 -15.33 -8.53 52.14
CA ILE A 922 -14.99 -7.28 51.48
C ILE A 922 -14.15 -6.49 52.48
N GLU A 923 -12.97 -6.07 52.04
CA GLU A 923 -12.03 -5.24 52.78
C GLU A 923 -11.83 -3.90 52.06
N VAL A 924 -12.00 -2.79 52.78
CA VAL A 924 -11.64 -1.44 52.31
C VAL A 924 -10.18 -1.20 52.63
N LEU A 925 -9.32 -1.24 51.60
CA LEU A 925 -7.87 -1.12 51.74
C LEU A 925 -7.40 0.33 51.88
N GLU A 926 -8.07 1.26 51.19
CA GLU A 926 -7.73 2.68 51.24
C GLU A 926 -8.99 3.52 51.00
N MET A 927 -9.13 4.61 51.75
CA MET A 927 -10.19 5.59 51.58
C MET A 927 -9.58 6.99 51.73
N SER A 928 -9.50 7.74 50.63
CA SER A 928 -8.83 9.04 50.56
C SER A 928 -9.82 10.15 50.18
N PRO A 929 -10.35 10.90 51.16
CA PRO A 929 -11.29 12.00 50.90
C PRO A 929 -10.70 13.14 50.06
N SER A 930 -9.40 13.42 50.20
CA SER A 930 -8.73 14.49 49.46
C SER A 930 -8.51 14.15 47.99
N ALA A 931 -8.27 12.86 47.68
CA ALA A 931 -8.16 12.37 46.30
C ALA A 931 -9.50 11.90 45.72
N MET A 932 -10.55 11.81 46.55
CA MET A 932 -11.83 11.14 46.25
C MET A 932 -11.64 9.74 45.66
N THR A 933 -10.74 8.97 46.28
CA THR A 933 -10.35 7.61 45.85
C THR A 933 -10.68 6.57 46.93
N MET A 934 -11.30 5.47 46.53
CA MET A 934 -11.53 4.27 47.34
C MET A 934 -10.83 3.07 46.71
N VAL A 935 -10.14 2.26 47.52
CA VAL A 935 -9.58 0.97 47.12
C VAL A 935 -10.21 -0.12 47.96
N MET A 936 -10.76 -1.15 47.32
CA MET A 936 -11.38 -2.29 48.00
C MET A 936 -10.92 -3.63 47.41
N LEU A 937 -10.94 -4.67 48.24
CA LEU A 937 -10.71 -6.06 47.87
C LEU A 937 -11.94 -6.88 48.26
N GLY A 938 -12.55 -7.55 47.29
CA GLY A 938 -13.61 -8.54 47.52
C GLY A 938 -13.11 -9.93 47.21
N GLN A 939 -13.33 -10.88 48.11
CA GLN A 939 -12.96 -12.28 47.93
C GLN A 939 -14.13 -13.18 48.30
N GLY A 940 -14.45 -14.17 47.46
CA GLY A 940 -15.56 -15.07 47.71
C GLY A 940 -15.37 -16.47 47.13
N THR A 941 -16.05 -17.43 47.75
CA THR A 941 -16.13 -18.82 47.29
C THR A 941 -17.59 -19.17 47.02
N ASP A 942 -17.83 -20.00 45.99
CA ASP A 942 -19.18 -20.46 45.71
C ASP A 942 -19.66 -21.38 46.85
N THR A 943 -20.98 -21.46 47.05
CA THR A 943 -21.60 -22.30 48.09
C THR A 943 -21.24 -23.79 48.02
N LYS A 944 -20.71 -24.26 46.88
CA LYS A 944 -20.26 -25.65 46.67
C LYS A 944 -18.74 -25.84 46.84
N GLY A 945 -17.97 -24.78 47.06
CA GLY A 945 -16.51 -24.82 47.20
C GLY A 945 -15.76 -25.24 45.92
N THR A 946 -16.40 -25.13 44.76
CA THR A 946 -15.84 -25.53 43.46
C THR A 946 -15.22 -24.39 42.65
N SER A 947 -15.48 -23.13 43.04
CA SER A 947 -14.96 -21.94 42.38
C SER A 947 -14.68 -20.83 43.40
N SER A 948 -13.68 -20.01 43.14
CA SER A 948 -13.40 -18.80 43.90
C SER A 948 -13.23 -17.60 42.98
N ALA A 949 -13.57 -16.42 43.49
CA ALA A 949 -13.41 -15.15 42.80
C ALA A 949 -12.78 -14.12 43.74
N GLU A 950 -11.87 -13.33 43.20
CA GLU A 950 -11.21 -12.21 43.87
C GLU A 950 -11.30 -10.99 42.95
N MET A 951 -11.69 -9.84 43.50
CA MET A 951 -11.76 -8.58 42.78
C MET A 951 -11.10 -7.49 43.62
N LYS A 952 -10.06 -6.87 43.06
CA LYS A 952 -9.50 -5.64 43.61
C LYS A 952 -10.00 -4.46 42.77
N LEU A 953 -10.60 -3.47 43.40
CA LEU A 953 -11.22 -2.31 42.74
C LEU A 953 -10.60 -1.01 43.29
N VAL A 954 -10.27 -0.10 42.38
CA VAL A 954 -9.92 1.30 42.63
C VAL A 954 -11.02 2.15 42.00
N ALA A 955 -11.71 2.94 42.81
CA ALA A 955 -12.80 3.81 42.39
C ALA A 955 -12.42 5.27 42.67
N VAL A 956 -12.47 6.14 41.66
CA VAL A 956 -12.07 7.55 41.75
C VAL A 956 -13.19 8.45 41.25
N VAL A 957 -13.59 9.44 42.03
CA VAL A 957 -14.56 10.45 41.59
C VAL A 957 -13.83 11.67 41.05
N ARG A 958 -14.10 12.04 39.80
CA ARG A 958 -13.54 13.23 39.16
C ARG A 958 -14.62 14.21 38.76
N LYS A 959 -14.33 15.50 38.92
CA LYS A 959 -15.21 16.58 38.46
C LYS A 959 -15.15 16.71 36.94
N THR A 960 -16.30 16.92 36.30
CA THR A 960 -16.41 17.24 34.87
C THR A 960 -17.16 18.57 34.67
N ALA A 961 -17.23 19.08 33.45
CA ALA A 961 -17.94 20.32 33.14
C ALA A 961 -19.46 20.24 33.43
N SER A 962 -20.04 19.04 33.44
CA SER A 962 -21.48 18.77 33.58
C SER A 962 -21.86 17.97 34.85
N GLY A 963 -20.92 17.76 35.77
CA GLY A 963 -21.15 17.00 37.01
C GLY A 963 -19.87 16.28 37.47
N MET A 964 -19.92 14.95 37.53
CA MET A 964 -18.79 14.11 37.86
C MET A 964 -18.71 12.86 36.96
N VAL A 965 -17.58 12.16 37.02
CA VAL A 965 -17.41 10.80 36.52
C VAL A 965 -16.83 9.94 37.64
N LEU A 966 -17.39 8.74 37.83
CA LEU A 966 -16.79 7.69 38.65
C LEU A 966 -15.93 6.82 37.73
N ASN A 967 -14.61 6.90 37.87
CA ASN A 967 -13.66 6.02 37.20
C ASN A 967 -13.46 4.76 38.05
N GLY A 968 -13.83 3.59 37.52
CA GLY A 968 -13.63 2.30 38.16
C GLY A 968 -12.56 1.48 37.44
N HIS A 969 -11.47 1.17 38.13
CA HIS A 969 -10.43 0.25 37.67
C HIS A 969 -10.47 -1.00 38.53
N ALA A 970 -10.65 -2.17 37.94
CA ALA A 970 -10.71 -3.44 38.66
C ALA A 970 -9.80 -4.50 38.05
N ARG A 971 -9.30 -5.39 38.92
CA ARG A 971 -8.64 -6.65 38.58
C ARG A 971 -9.47 -7.78 39.13
N VAL A 972 -9.94 -8.67 38.25
CA VAL A 972 -10.76 -9.83 38.63
C VAL A 972 -10.01 -11.11 38.35
N LYS A 973 -9.84 -11.94 39.38
CA LYS A 973 -9.33 -13.31 39.29
C LYS A 973 -10.43 -14.29 39.58
N VAL A 974 -10.55 -15.28 38.72
CA VAL A 974 -11.52 -16.37 38.86
C VAL A 974 -10.76 -17.69 38.80
N ARG A 975 -11.05 -18.61 39.74
CA ARG A 975 -10.43 -19.94 39.81
C ARG A 975 -11.49 -21.03 39.93
N GLY A 976 -11.12 -22.26 39.56
CA GLY A 976 -11.99 -23.43 39.64
C GLY A 976 -12.92 -23.58 38.43
N LYS A 977 -14.09 -24.20 38.61
CA LYS A 977 -15.02 -24.49 37.51
C LYS A 977 -15.54 -23.25 36.78
N LEU A 978 -15.51 -22.08 37.42
CA LEU A 978 -15.91 -20.84 36.76
C LEU A 978 -14.89 -20.37 35.69
N ALA A 979 -13.61 -20.71 35.85
CA ALA A 979 -12.57 -20.36 34.87
C ALA A 979 -12.74 -21.09 33.53
N THR A 980 -13.44 -22.24 33.50
CA THR A 980 -13.63 -23.04 32.28
C THR A 980 -14.66 -22.44 31.31
N PHE A 981 -15.40 -21.40 31.70
CA PHE A 981 -16.36 -20.72 30.81
C PHE A 981 -15.70 -19.76 29.80
N GLY A 982 -14.38 -19.54 29.90
CA GLY A 982 -13.60 -18.70 28.98
C GLY A 982 -13.75 -17.19 29.25
N GLY A 983 -12.69 -16.42 28.97
CA GLY A 983 -12.62 -14.99 29.26
C GLY A 983 -13.72 -14.16 28.60
N ARG A 984 -14.15 -14.54 27.39
CA ARG A 984 -15.20 -13.82 26.63
C ARG A 984 -16.57 -13.84 27.31
N MET A 985 -16.98 -14.98 27.88
CA MET A 985 -18.28 -15.11 28.56
C MET A 985 -18.27 -14.43 29.93
N ILE A 986 -17.15 -14.52 30.65
CA ILE A 986 -16.94 -13.81 31.92
C ILE A 986 -16.96 -12.30 31.69
N GLY A 987 -16.28 -11.82 30.65
CA GLY A 987 -16.27 -10.41 30.24
C GLY A 987 -17.67 -9.87 29.97
N GLN A 988 -18.45 -10.55 29.12
CA GLN A 988 -19.82 -10.13 28.79
C GLN A 988 -20.74 -10.00 30.01
N VAL A 989 -20.64 -10.91 30.98
CA VAL A 989 -21.48 -10.88 32.19
C VAL A 989 -20.99 -9.79 33.15
N THR A 990 -19.68 -9.61 33.23
CA THR A 990 -19.05 -8.56 34.02
C THR A 990 -19.46 -7.18 33.51
N ASP A 991 -19.47 -6.97 32.20
CA ASP A 991 -19.92 -5.72 31.58
C ASP A 991 -21.36 -5.37 31.94
N GLN A 992 -22.27 -6.37 31.91
CA GLN A 992 -23.67 -6.19 32.27
C GLN A 992 -23.86 -5.84 33.75
N ILE A 993 -23.10 -6.49 34.64
CA ILE A 993 -23.11 -6.18 36.08
C ILE A 993 -22.65 -4.75 36.30
N LEU A 994 -21.59 -4.32 35.61
CA LEU A 994 -21.03 -2.99 35.75
C LEU A 994 -21.91 -1.89 35.15
N ASP A 995 -22.58 -2.14 34.02
CA ASP A 995 -23.57 -1.20 33.45
C ASP A 995 -24.73 -0.95 34.42
N GLN A 996 -25.20 -2.02 35.08
CA GLN A 996 -26.26 -1.90 36.05
C GLN A 996 -25.77 -1.25 37.34
N PHE A 997 -24.53 -1.53 37.77
CA PHE A 997 -23.87 -0.82 38.87
C PHE A 997 -23.82 0.69 38.60
N GLY A 998 -23.35 1.11 37.43
CA GLY A 998 -23.26 2.53 37.06
C GLY A 998 -24.61 3.25 37.13
N LYS A 999 -25.68 2.61 36.64
CA LYS A 999 -27.05 3.16 36.72
C LYS A 999 -27.53 3.28 38.16
N ASN A 1000 -27.36 2.22 38.95
CA ASN A 1000 -27.79 2.22 40.35
C ASN A 1000 -26.99 3.24 41.18
N TYR A 1001 -25.69 3.37 40.91
CA TYR A 1001 -24.83 4.36 41.53
C TYR A 1001 -25.27 5.79 41.16
N ALA A 1002 -25.54 6.06 39.89
CA ALA A 1002 -26.09 7.35 39.46
C ALA A 1002 -27.44 7.67 40.12
N ASP A 1003 -28.31 6.68 40.30
CA ASP A 1003 -29.57 6.84 41.02
C ASP A 1003 -29.36 7.06 42.53
N GLN A 1004 -28.42 6.36 43.18
CA GLN A 1004 -28.05 6.61 44.59
C GLN A 1004 -27.54 8.05 44.78
N VAL A 1005 -26.68 8.52 43.89
CA VAL A 1005 -26.16 9.90 43.93
C VAL A 1005 -27.28 10.91 43.66
N THR A 1006 -28.15 10.63 42.68
CA THR A 1006 -29.28 11.51 42.36
C THR A 1006 -30.33 11.52 43.49
N ALA A 1007 -30.50 10.44 44.23
CA ALA A 1007 -31.43 10.39 45.37
C ALA A 1007 -31.00 11.27 46.55
N LEU A 1008 -29.71 11.63 46.63
CA LEU A 1008 -29.19 12.64 47.56
C LEU A 1008 -29.51 14.08 47.12
N SER A 1009 -29.83 14.29 45.84
CA SER A 1009 -30.30 15.58 45.35
C SER A 1009 -31.75 15.86 45.79
N GLY A 1010 -32.18 17.12 45.76
CA GLY A 1010 -33.58 17.48 46.02
C GLY A 1010 -34.41 17.53 44.72
N GLY A 1011 -35.73 17.39 44.83
CA GLY A 1011 -36.67 17.64 43.72
C GLY A 1011 -37.16 16.38 42.99
N GLU A 1012 -37.85 16.58 41.86
CA GLU A 1012 -38.59 15.53 41.14
C GLU A 1012 -37.67 14.40 40.62
N ALA A 1013 -36.44 14.73 40.21
CA ALA A 1013 -35.47 13.75 39.76
C ALA A 1013 -35.02 12.80 40.88
N ALA A 1014 -34.91 13.31 42.11
CA ALA A 1014 -34.52 12.53 43.28
C ALA A 1014 -35.62 11.56 43.73
N GLU A 1015 -36.89 11.98 43.69
CA GLU A 1015 -38.01 11.08 44.00
C GLU A 1015 -38.11 9.94 42.98
N LYS A 1016 -37.96 10.23 41.68
CA LYS A 1016 -37.89 9.19 40.65
C LYS A 1016 -36.70 8.24 40.83
N ALA A 1017 -35.56 8.74 41.31
CA ALA A 1017 -34.40 7.91 41.61
C ALA A 1017 -34.66 6.99 42.82
N LYS A 1018 -35.29 7.50 43.89
CA LYS A 1018 -35.71 6.69 45.06
C LYS A 1018 -36.72 5.60 44.68
N GLU A 1019 -37.68 5.90 43.79
CA GLU A 1019 -38.62 4.91 43.27
C GLU A 1019 -37.90 3.78 42.51
N ARG A 1020 -36.94 4.11 41.64
CA ARG A 1020 -36.13 3.10 40.92
C ARG A 1020 -35.27 2.27 41.86
N LEU A 1021 -34.69 2.87 42.90
CA LEU A 1021 -33.93 2.14 43.93
C LEU A 1021 -34.81 1.21 44.76
N ALA A 1022 -36.08 1.57 45.00
CA ALA A 1022 -37.05 0.74 45.70
C ALA A 1022 -37.47 -0.51 44.91
N GLU A 1023 -37.39 -0.49 43.57
CA GLU A 1023 -37.60 -1.69 42.73
C GLU A 1023 -36.49 -2.75 42.92
N GLY A 1024 -35.34 -2.37 43.48
CA GLY A 1024 -34.17 -3.22 43.63
C GLY A 1024 -33.43 -3.50 42.32
N PRO A 1025 -32.16 -3.94 42.37
CA PRO A 1025 -31.38 -4.21 41.17
C PRO A 1025 -31.96 -5.39 40.38
N LYS A 1026 -32.32 -5.17 39.12
CA LYS A 1026 -32.88 -6.20 38.22
C LYS A 1026 -31.85 -7.30 37.98
N SER A 1027 -32.26 -8.56 38.12
CA SER A 1027 -31.36 -9.72 37.91
C SER A 1027 -30.83 -9.73 36.48
N VAL A 1028 -29.50 -9.82 36.32
CA VAL A 1028 -28.84 -9.93 35.02
C VAL A 1028 -29.11 -11.32 34.43
N ASN A 1029 -29.72 -11.38 33.24
CA ASN A 1029 -30.01 -12.63 32.54
C ASN A 1029 -29.37 -12.62 31.14
N ALA A 1030 -28.18 -13.22 31.02
CA ALA A 1030 -27.41 -13.33 29.77
C ALA A 1030 -28.18 -14.03 28.63
N PHE A 1031 -29.30 -14.72 28.93
CA PHE A 1031 -30.09 -15.46 27.94
C PHE A 1031 -31.08 -14.61 27.13
N SER A 1032 -31.42 -13.40 27.59
CA SER A 1032 -32.51 -12.61 26.99
C SER A 1032 -32.16 -11.98 25.64
N PHE A 1033 -30.87 -11.80 25.31
CA PHE A 1033 -30.43 -11.21 24.04
C PHE A 1033 -30.48 -12.23 22.90
N GLY A 1034 -30.00 -13.46 23.15
CA GLY A 1034 -30.05 -14.58 22.20
C GLY A 1034 -31.47 -15.02 21.88
N ILE A 1035 -32.37 -15.10 22.87
CA ILE A 1035 -33.79 -15.42 22.63
C ILE A 1035 -34.49 -14.30 21.86
N ARG A 1036 -34.18 -13.01 22.10
CA ARG A 1036 -34.82 -11.90 21.35
C ARG A 1036 -34.37 -11.86 19.88
N LEU A 1037 -33.13 -12.21 19.57
CA LEU A 1037 -32.64 -12.39 18.20
C LEU A 1037 -33.25 -13.64 17.53
N LEU A 1038 -33.35 -14.74 18.27
CA LEU A 1038 -34.00 -15.97 17.78
C LEU A 1038 -35.50 -15.76 17.56
N TRP A 1039 -36.21 -15.05 18.46
CA TRP A 1039 -37.62 -14.70 18.30
C TRP A 1039 -37.86 -13.67 17.20
N ARG A 1040 -36.96 -12.70 16.98
CA ARG A 1040 -37.03 -11.77 15.84
C ARG A 1040 -36.78 -12.49 14.51
N SER A 1041 -35.91 -13.49 14.51
CA SER A 1041 -35.65 -14.35 13.33
C SER A 1041 -36.83 -15.29 13.05
N ILE A 1042 -37.43 -15.87 14.09
CA ILE A 1042 -38.65 -16.70 13.99
C ILE A 1042 -39.86 -15.87 13.55
N LYS A 1043 -40.04 -14.64 14.05
CA LYS A 1043 -41.09 -13.70 13.58
C LYS A 1043 -40.89 -13.22 12.14
N ARG A 1044 -39.65 -13.17 11.63
CA ARG A 1044 -39.37 -12.87 10.22
C ARG A 1044 -39.56 -14.09 9.31
N LEU A 1045 -39.36 -15.31 9.82
CA LEU A 1045 -39.58 -16.55 9.09
C LEU A 1045 -41.06 -16.95 9.00
N PHE A 1046 -41.88 -16.57 9.99
CA PHE A 1046 -43.32 -16.82 10.00
C PHE A 1046 -44.09 -15.51 9.99
N GLY A 1047 -44.37 -15.01 8.79
CA GLY A 1047 -45.19 -13.82 8.56
C GLY A 1047 -46.54 -13.87 9.29
N GLY A 1048 -47.02 -12.68 9.66
CA GLY A 1048 -48.08 -12.46 10.64
C GLY A 1048 -49.31 -13.36 10.52
N LYS A 1049 -49.58 -14.05 11.64
CA LYS A 1049 -50.89 -14.19 12.28
C LYS A 1049 -50.68 -14.34 13.78
#